data_AF-A0AAV5T5R8-F1
#
_entry.id   AF-A0AAV5T5R8-F1
#
_cell.length_a   1.000
_cell.length_b   1.000
_cell.length_c   1.000
_cell.angle_alpha   90.00
_cell.angle_beta   90.00
_cell.angle_gamma   90.00
#
_symmetry.space_group_name_H-M   'P 1'
#
loop_
_entity.id
_entity.type
_entity.pdbx_description
1 polymer ?
#
loop_
_entity_poly.entity_id
_entity_poly.type
_entity_poly.pdbx_seq_one_letter_code
_entity_poly.pdbx_strand_id
1 'polypeptide(L)'
;FDMHTTSTSSPVFTTCGFELPLFDLVQRDSIVIKHSIPETCKGMAKLRDDPSKCDITIIIGDKTLYAHKDLLISRINFFRILFNSNMIECAKGEINLFSNFCEFGFIAIENLLEYAYTGCIYISNLTAQDLMIGASFLQIESVMDECAEFMRRRIRIENALSLLMLCRTIAYHDIDKYVLNFIETNIVLISLTPEFIELPFDELVDILQRNSLHVDEENQVFEIISRWINRDSERLRHSERLLKCLRCTLLSENFISDVIEKSEWIMHNDECIILLKEAKEWIRNNGIRNGQQSFNSTVRLCEEAHRLIFSIKDYLSSDQEQEVSVELYDPITNTWTECDTRRKMPHRLQTVAINHQIYFFGGTTVHPDIVEFYDTVANEWRLIPNIPSKRTLMASGVIDGKIYVAGGTDEVNPLSTLETYDPSLQVWSLLTSLTRERSAAASSVHDGQLYVFGGYNTTQFLNDGECYDPTVDSWFPICPMKYKRAGAAAVILNGKIYIVGGHDGRKSLREVERYDTANDTWTTVSSMKTPRALATLTLSCGKLFVMGGYDSLVIGRIHKVTSMEMYNPEKDIWETMENMNNYYSKGGTLPIPTCFPSPVANLEGIYTSDLRFLLKPELLSSIVENKLVNLSEVHYECVQQAILGMDIVCHAAAALDRITVSVISTLQQLELVEGDVSLLILCDTVELAYKIRNEYHRFSQKYMPKIKVKVFCEDSHINYNMDAIKKNCPHIVIGTPGRIFELVQSDTLKLNVIKHLVLNEFDRLIGSHDTFYNVKKIVKFTPNEKQVMIFSATIPNEFNVVCNQFLRVGPRRFQFLSA
;
A
#
# COMPACT_ATOMS: atom_id res chain seq x y z
N PHE A 1 -35.99 11.95 8.92
CA PHE A 1 -36.43 13.20 8.27
C PHE A 1 -35.89 13.15 6.85
N ASP A 2 -36.79 13.23 5.87
CA ASP A 2 -36.47 13.17 4.43
C ASP A 2 -35.49 14.28 4.05
N MET A 3 -34.34 13.92 3.48
CA MET A 3 -33.38 14.88 2.93
C MET A 3 -33.56 15.00 1.43
N HIS A 4 -34.16 16.11 1.03
CA HIS A 4 -34.12 16.62 -0.33
C HIS A 4 -32.68 16.89 -0.76
N THR A 5 -32.32 16.37 -1.92
CA THR A 5 -31.10 16.67 -2.66
C THR A 5 -31.13 18.12 -3.15
N THR A 6 -30.41 19.01 -2.46
CA THR A 6 -29.96 20.28 -3.03
C THR A 6 -28.48 20.18 -3.32
N SER A 7 -28.14 20.32 -4.61
CA SER A 7 -26.79 20.49 -5.13
C SER A 7 -26.09 21.66 -4.44
N THR A 8 -25.15 21.39 -3.56
CA THR A 8 -24.16 22.36 -3.12
C THR A 8 -22.79 21.81 -3.50
N SER A 9 -22.13 22.51 -4.42
CA SER A 9 -20.72 22.33 -4.78
C SER A 9 -19.87 22.20 -3.52
N SER A 10 -19.16 21.09 -3.39
CA SER A 10 -18.11 20.92 -2.37
C SER A 10 -17.07 22.04 -2.54
N PRO A 11 -16.74 22.81 -1.50
CA PRO A 11 -15.63 23.75 -1.58
C PRO A 11 -14.32 22.97 -1.61
N VAL A 12 -13.54 23.18 -2.66
CA VAL A 12 -12.16 22.68 -2.77
C VAL A 12 -11.28 23.60 -1.94
N PHE A 13 -10.65 23.08 -0.88
CA PHE A 13 -9.63 23.79 -0.12
C PHE A 13 -8.24 23.28 -0.48
N THR A 14 -7.37 24.23 -0.83
CA THR A 14 -5.98 24.03 -1.24
C THR A 14 -5.04 24.46 -0.13
N THR A 15 -4.85 23.59 0.86
CA THR A 15 -3.60 23.56 1.64
C THR A 15 -2.81 22.38 1.10
N CYS A 16 -1.92 22.68 0.14
CA CYS A 16 -1.08 21.73 -0.61
C CYS A 16 -1.73 20.97 -1.78
N GLY A 17 -3.03 21.15 -2.08
CA GLY A 17 -3.64 20.67 -3.33
C GLY A 17 -4.03 19.20 -3.39
N PHE A 18 -4.10 18.52 -2.24
CA PHE A 18 -4.49 17.12 -2.15
C PHE A 18 -5.79 16.94 -1.36
N GLU A 19 -6.76 16.24 -1.94
CA GLU A 19 -7.84 15.63 -1.17
C GLU A 19 -7.26 14.40 -0.45
N LEU A 20 -7.62 14.17 0.81
CA LEU A 20 -7.17 13.00 1.57
C LEU A 20 -8.18 11.87 1.32
N PRO A 21 -7.87 10.87 0.48
CA PRO A 21 -8.88 9.90 0.07
C PRO A 21 -8.99 8.82 1.16
N LEU A 22 -10.06 8.87 1.94
CA LEU A 22 -10.40 7.82 2.90
C LEU A 22 -11.34 6.83 2.20
N PHE A 23 -10.75 5.86 1.47
CA PHE A 23 -11.48 4.90 0.63
C PHE A 23 -12.30 3.87 1.40
N ASP A 24 -13.49 3.57 0.86
CA ASP A 24 -14.50 2.63 1.37
C ASP A 24 -14.08 1.14 1.24
N LEU A 25 -13.92 0.46 2.37
CA LEU A 25 -13.92 -1.00 2.48
C LEU A 25 -14.44 -1.42 3.87
N VAL A 26 -15.71 -1.85 3.93
CA VAL A 26 -16.44 -2.76 4.85
C VAL A 26 -16.24 -2.69 6.39
N GLN A 27 -15.34 -1.89 6.94
CA GLN A 27 -15.29 -1.57 8.38
C GLN A 27 -16.10 -0.31 8.67
N ARG A 28 -16.95 -0.33 9.72
CA ARG A 28 -17.86 0.75 10.15
C ARG A 28 -17.33 2.15 9.74
N ASP A 29 -18.00 2.76 8.76
CA ASP A 29 -17.63 4.02 8.08
C ASP A 29 -17.56 5.25 9.02
N SER A 30 -17.84 5.04 10.31
CA SER A 30 -17.88 6.06 11.33
C SER A 30 -17.79 5.51 12.73
N ILE A 31 -17.33 6.35 13.65
CA ILE A 31 -17.38 6.11 15.09
C ILE A 31 -18.12 7.25 15.78
N VAL A 32 -18.88 6.90 16.83
CA VAL A 32 -19.48 7.86 17.76
C VAL A 32 -18.73 7.78 19.06
N ILE A 33 -18.16 8.90 19.46
CA ILE A 33 -17.41 9.03 20.71
C ILE A 33 -18.25 9.80 21.69
N LYS A 34 -18.30 9.33 22.94
CA LYS A 34 -19.12 9.92 24.00
C LYS A 34 -18.27 10.20 25.22
N HIS A 35 -18.05 11.47 25.49
CA HIS A 35 -17.46 11.96 26.72
C HIS A 35 -18.54 12.33 27.72
N SER A 36 -18.29 12.00 28.98
CA SER A 36 -19.21 12.33 30.07
C SER A 36 -19.25 13.85 30.27
N ILE A 37 -20.46 14.39 30.35
CA ILE A 37 -20.71 15.82 30.57
C ILE A 37 -21.86 16.05 31.55
N PRO A 38 -21.90 17.20 32.26
CA PRO A 38 -23.01 17.55 33.12
C PRO A 38 -24.36 17.58 32.39
N GLU A 39 -25.43 17.10 33.05
CA GLU A 39 -26.82 17.14 32.54
C GLU A 39 -27.26 18.56 32.16
N THR A 40 -26.76 19.58 32.85
CA THR A 40 -27.04 21.00 32.57
C THR A 40 -26.64 21.40 31.15
N CYS A 41 -25.51 20.89 30.63
CA CYS A 41 -25.04 21.17 29.27
C CYS A 41 -25.99 20.63 28.20
N LYS A 42 -26.53 19.42 28.42
CA LYS A 42 -27.54 18.81 27.52
C LYS A 42 -28.86 19.60 27.52
N GLY A 43 -29.25 20.15 28.67
CA GLY A 43 -30.40 21.05 28.80
C GLY A 43 -30.20 22.34 28.01
N MET A 44 -29.01 22.94 28.07
CA MET A 44 -28.67 24.15 27.33
C MET A 44 -28.58 23.95 25.81
N ALA A 45 -28.23 22.75 25.33
CA ALA A 45 -28.27 22.43 23.90
C ALA A 45 -29.65 22.70 23.28
N LYS A 46 -30.73 22.36 23.98
CA LYS A 46 -32.11 22.56 23.50
C LYS A 46 -32.52 24.04 23.41
N LEU A 47 -31.81 24.91 24.11
CA LEU A 47 -32.09 26.37 24.11
C LEU A 47 -31.39 27.08 22.95
N ARG A 48 -30.49 26.39 22.24
CA ARG A 48 -29.67 26.95 21.15
C ARG A 48 -30.49 27.31 19.90
N ASP A 49 -31.62 26.64 19.70
CA ASP A 49 -32.53 26.89 18.57
C ASP A 49 -33.33 28.20 18.71
N ASP A 50 -33.37 28.79 19.91
CA ASP A 50 -34.03 30.06 20.18
C ASP A 50 -32.98 31.18 20.36
N PRO A 51 -32.83 32.10 19.39
CA PRO A 51 -31.87 33.20 19.47
C PRO A 51 -32.05 34.07 20.72
N SER A 52 -33.28 34.18 21.25
CA SER A 52 -33.57 34.99 22.43
C SER A 52 -33.02 34.40 23.74
N LYS A 53 -32.58 33.13 23.71
CA LYS A 53 -32.02 32.41 24.85
C LYS A 53 -30.49 32.34 24.82
N CYS A 54 -29.87 32.80 23.74
CA CYS A 54 -28.43 32.81 23.57
C CYS A 54 -27.86 34.23 23.79
N ASP A 55 -26.66 34.32 24.34
CA ASP A 55 -25.98 35.59 24.61
C ASP A 55 -24.87 35.90 23.59
N ILE A 56 -24.55 34.93 22.72
CA ILE A 56 -23.52 35.06 21.70
C ILE A 56 -23.96 34.51 20.37
N THR A 57 -23.55 35.22 19.33
CA THR A 57 -23.74 34.85 17.93
C THR A 57 -22.38 34.59 17.30
N ILE A 58 -22.18 33.39 16.75
CA ILE A 58 -20.98 32.99 16.01
C ILE A 58 -21.33 33.00 14.52
N ILE A 59 -20.63 33.84 13.76
CA ILE A 59 -20.84 34.02 12.33
C ILE A 59 -19.68 33.34 11.60
N ILE A 60 -20.01 32.47 10.64
CA ILE A 60 -19.06 31.69 9.83
C ILE A 60 -19.45 31.86 8.37
N GLY A 61 -18.74 32.73 7.65
CA GLY A 61 -19.10 33.08 6.28
C GLY A 61 -20.50 33.72 6.23
N ASP A 62 -21.43 33.06 5.54
CA ASP A 62 -22.84 33.45 5.39
C ASP A 62 -23.77 32.78 6.40
N LYS A 63 -23.25 31.89 7.26
CA LYS A 63 -24.03 31.15 8.25
C LYS A 63 -23.84 31.70 9.67
N THR A 64 -24.84 31.46 10.51
CA THR A 64 -24.90 31.98 11.87
C THR A 64 -25.29 30.88 12.85
N LEU A 65 -24.56 30.79 13.96
CA LEU A 65 -24.79 29.84 15.04
C LEU A 65 -24.97 30.61 16.35
N TYR A 66 -26.00 30.27 17.12
CA TYR A 66 -26.22 30.84 18.45
C TYR A 66 -25.56 29.98 19.53
N ALA A 67 -25.05 30.59 20.59
CA ALA A 67 -24.40 29.88 21.68
C ALA A 67 -24.48 30.63 23.02
N HIS A 68 -24.09 29.92 24.08
CA HIS A 68 -23.99 30.43 25.44
C HIS A 68 -22.53 30.64 25.83
N LYS A 69 -22.18 31.89 26.18
CA LYS A 69 -20.81 32.33 26.51
C LYS A 69 -20.14 31.46 27.56
N ASP A 70 -20.78 31.31 28.71
CA ASP A 70 -20.20 30.63 29.87
C ASP A 70 -19.92 29.15 29.59
N LEU A 71 -20.79 28.51 28.80
CA LEU A 71 -20.61 27.11 28.41
C LEU A 71 -19.40 26.97 27.48
N LEU A 72 -19.28 27.81 26.46
CA LEU A 72 -18.13 27.77 25.54
C LEU A 72 -16.80 28.07 26.26
N ILE A 73 -16.77 29.07 27.15
CA ILE A 73 -15.59 29.38 27.98
C ILE A 73 -15.17 28.17 28.82
N SER A 74 -16.14 27.42 29.34
CA SER A 74 -15.84 26.26 30.20
C SER A 74 -15.36 25.03 29.45
N ARG A 75 -15.64 24.93 28.13
CA ARG A 75 -15.43 23.68 27.35
C ARG A 75 -14.41 23.81 26.22
N ILE A 76 -14.19 25.00 25.69
CA ILE A 76 -13.34 25.23 24.52
C ILE A 76 -12.30 26.29 24.86
N ASN A 77 -11.02 25.91 24.82
CA ASN A 77 -9.95 26.77 25.27
C ASN A 77 -9.80 28.03 24.40
N PHE A 78 -10.03 27.93 23.09
CA PHE A 78 -10.07 29.09 22.19
C PHE A 78 -11.02 30.19 22.71
N PHE A 79 -12.27 29.84 23.03
CA PHE A 79 -13.24 30.81 23.54
C PHE A 79 -12.87 31.32 24.93
N ARG A 80 -12.30 30.47 25.79
CA ARG A 80 -11.77 30.90 27.09
C ARG A 80 -10.71 31.99 26.94
N ILE A 81 -9.78 31.82 26.00
CA ILE A 81 -8.74 32.81 25.72
C ILE A 81 -9.37 34.07 25.10
N LEU A 82 -10.23 33.89 24.10
CA LEU A 82 -10.91 34.99 23.41
C LEU A 82 -11.66 35.89 24.39
N PHE A 83 -12.52 35.33 25.23
CA PHE A 83 -13.34 36.11 26.17
C PHE A 83 -12.60 36.70 27.36
N ASN A 84 -11.44 36.15 27.70
CA ASN A 84 -10.57 36.70 28.74
C ASN A 84 -9.58 37.74 28.19
N SER A 85 -9.57 37.97 26.88
CA SER A 85 -8.75 38.99 26.24
C SER A 85 -9.51 40.32 26.07
N ASN A 86 -8.80 41.44 25.94
CA ASN A 86 -9.39 42.76 25.67
C ASN A 86 -9.81 42.96 24.20
N MET A 87 -10.30 41.91 23.55
CA MET A 87 -10.73 41.92 22.15
C MET A 87 -12.14 42.51 21.98
N ILE A 88 -12.37 43.25 20.88
CA ILE A 88 -13.62 44.01 20.63
C ILE A 88 -14.81 43.07 20.42
N GLU A 89 -14.55 41.87 19.91
CA GLU A 89 -15.49 40.77 19.70
C GLU A 89 -16.23 40.40 21.00
N CYS A 90 -15.57 40.53 22.15
CA CYS A 90 -16.16 40.27 23.47
C CYS A 90 -17.22 41.30 23.87
N ALA A 91 -17.10 42.53 23.39
CA ALA A 91 -18.02 43.63 23.72
C ALA A 91 -19.24 43.68 22.80
N LYS A 92 -19.15 43.10 21.59
CA LYS A 92 -20.23 43.13 20.60
C LYS A 92 -21.20 41.95 20.68
N GLY A 93 -20.85 40.85 21.36
CA GLY A 93 -21.66 39.63 21.40
C GLY A 93 -21.71 38.87 20.07
N GLU A 94 -20.94 39.31 19.09
CA GLU A 94 -20.81 38.71 17.76
C GLU A 94 -19.35 38.31 17.53
N ILE A 95 -19.13 37.02 17.26
CA ILE A 95 -17.82 36.46 16.92
C ILE A 95 -17.83 36.08 15.46
N ASN A 96 -17.01 36.78 14.67
CA ASN A 96 -16.80 36.44 13.28
C ASN A 96 -15.62 35.46 13.17
N LEU A 97 -15.93 34.19 12.94
CA LEU A 97 -14.96 33.20 12.50
C LEU A 97 -14.93 33.26 10.96
N PHE A 98 -14.06 34.10 10.42
CA PHE A 98 -13.95 34.25 8.97
C PHE A 98 -13.53 32.92 8.32
N SER A 99 -14.30 32.46 7.34
CA SER A 99 -14.03 31.24 6.55
C SER A 99 -12.70 31.29 5.80
N ASN A 100 -12.17 32.49 5.54
CA ASN A 100 -10.89 32.66 4.84
C ASN A 100 -9.67 32.46 5.77
N PHE A 101 -9.87 32.42 7.09
CA PHE A 101 -8.82 32.15 8.09
C PHE A 101 -8.96 30.76 8.74
N CYS A 102 -10.09 30.08 8.53
CA CYS A 102 -10.36 28.76 9.07
C CYS A 102 -10.29 27.75 7.92
N GLU A 103 -9.28 26.88 7.91
CA GLU A 103 -9.02 25.89 6.85
C GLU A 103 -9.98 24.67 6.89
N PHE A 104 -11.17 24.80 7.50
CA PHE A 104 -12.09 23.70 7.75
C PHE A 104 -13.57 24.10 7.56
N GLY A 105 -14.39 23.13 7.14
CA GLY A 105 -15.79 23.37 6.76
C GLY A 105 -16.72 23.77 7.93
N PHE A 106 -17.82 24.45 7.60
CA PHE A 106 -18.88 24.85 8.57
C PHE A 106 -19.39 23.67 9.41
N ILE A 107 -19.54 22.50 8.79
CA ILE A 107 -20.05 21.28 9.44
C ILE A 107 -19.13 20.85 10.59
N ALA A 108 -17.81 21.00 10.44
CA ALA A 108 -16.88 20.67 11.51
C ALA A 108 -17.02 21.62 12.70
N ILE A 109 -17.13 22.95 12.49
CA ILE A 109 -17.39 23.89 13.59
C ILE A 109 -18.72 23.56 14.28
N GLU A 110 -19.76 23.29 13.51
CA GLU A 110 -21.07 22.96 14.05
C GLU A 110 -21.01 21.72 14.95
N ASN A 111 -20.37 20.66 14.48
CA ASN A 111 -20.16 19.41 15.22
C ASN A 111 -19.28 19.61 16.47
N LEU A 112 -18.22 20.42 16.38
CA LEU A 112 -17.34 20.71 17.53
C LEU A 112 -18.04 21.56 18.59
N LEU A 113 -18.88 22.51 18.16
CA LEU A 113 -19.73 23.26 19.08
C LEU A 113 -20.80 22.36 19.69
N GLU A 114 -21.46 21.51 18.90
CA GLU A 114 -22.42 20.53 19.42
C GLU A 114 -21.75 19.58 20.44
N TYR A 115 -20.54 19.12 20.16
CA TYR A 115 -19.73 18.31 21.07
C TYR A 115 -19.51 19.02 22.42
N ALA A 116 -19.32 20.35 22.44
CA ALA A 116 -19.20 21.09 23.70
C ALA A 116 -20.48 21.00 24.57
N TYR A 117 -21.66 20.89 23.97
CA TYR A 117 -22.93 20.75 24.69
C TYR A 117 -23.34 19.31 25.00
N THR A 118 -22.97 18.37 24.13
CA THR A 118 -23.48 16.98 24.18
C THR A 118 -22.44 15.97 24.67
N GLY A 119 -21.15 16.32 24.60
CA GLY A 119 -20.03 15.40 24.80
C GLY A 119 -19.95 14.33 23.71
N CYS A 120 -20.76 14.41 22.66
CA CYS A 120 -20.83 13.40 21.61
C CYS A 120 -20.22 13.96 20.32
N ILE A 121 -19.37 13.18 19.65
CA ILE A 121 -18.82 13.55 18.35
C ILE A 121 -18.87 12.35 17.40
N TYR A 122 -19.23 12.63 16.14
CA TYR A 122 -19.30 11.64 15.07
C TYR A 122 -18.14 11.87 14.12
N ILE A 123 -17.26 10.88 14.01
CA ILE A 123 -16.09 10.92 13.14
C ILE A 123 -16.31 9.90 12.03
N SER A 124 -16.21 10.36 10.78
CA SER A 124 -16.29 9.50 9.60
C SER A 124 -15.11 9.76 8.66
N ASN A 125 -14.98 8.93 7.63
CA ASN A 125 -14.02 9.13 6.56
C ASN A 125 -14.13 10.50 5.89
N LEU A 126 -15.31 11.11 5.87
CA LEU A 126 -15.53 12.42 5.23
C LEU A 126 -15.30 13.60 6.17
N THR A 127 -15.37 13.39 7.49
CA THR A 127 -15.31 14.48 8.47
C THR A 127 -14.04 14.50 9.29
N ALA A 128 -13.26 13.41 9.34
CA ALA A 128 -12.11 13.28 10.23
C ALA A 128 -11.06 14.39 10.06
N GLN A 129 -10.72 14.74 8.81
CA GLN A 129 -9.75 15.80 8.53
C GLN A 129 -10.25 17.17 8.99
N ASP A 130 -11.44 17.59 8.56
CA ASP A 130 -12.03 18.88 8.93
C ASP A 130 -12.23 19.01 10.44
N LEU A 131 -12.64 17.91 11.10
CA LEU A 131 -12.78 17.86 12.56
C LEU A 131 -11.42 17.99 13.26
N MET A 132 -10.37 17.36 12.74
CA MET A 132 -9.03 17.47 13.32
C MET A 132 -8.48 18.90 13.21
N ILE A 133 -8.58 19.52 12.02
CA ILE A 133 -8.17 20.90 11.78
C ILE A 133 -8.97 21.85 12.68
N GLY A 134 -10.29 21.68 12.71
CA GLY A 134 -11.17 22.51 13.54
C GLY A 134 -10.95 22.34 15.04
N ALA A 135 -10.69 21.11 15.49
CA ALA A 135 -10.35 20.83 16.88
C ALA A 135 -9.00 21.44 17.27
N SER A 136 -8.02 21.45 16.35
CA SER A 136 -6.75 22.16 16.55
C SER A 136 -6.97 23.68 16.69
N PHE A 137 -7.73 24.28 15.77
CA PHE A 137 -8.06 25.70 15.83
C PHE A 137 -8.80 26.09 17.13
N LEU A 138 -9.80 25.30 17.53
CA LEU A 138 -10.56 25.54 18.76
C LEU A 138 -9.83 25.07 20.04
N GLN A 139 -8.69 24.41 19.89
CA GLN A 139 -7.88 23.81 20.95
C GLN A 139 -8.68 22.81 21.81
N ILE A 140 -9.23 21.78 21.16
CA ILE A 140 -10.00 20.68 21.75
C ILE A 140 -9.19 19.37 21.61
N GLU A 141 -8.21 19.18 22.49
CA GLU A 141 -7.28 18.02 22.47
C GLU A 141 -8.01 16.67 22.42
N SER A 142 -9.01 16.46 23.28
CA SER A 142 -9.79 15.20 23.30
C SER A 142 -10.43 14.80 21.96
N VAL A 143 -10.73 15.75 21.08
CA VAL A 143 -11.27 15.44 19.74
C VAL A 143 -10.15 15.24 18.74
N MET A 144 -9.05 15.99 18.87
CA MET A 144 -7.86 15.78 18.06
C MET A 144 -7.31 14.37 18.25
N ASP A 145 -7.16 13.90 19.50
CA ASP A 145 -6.65 12.56 19.84
C ASP A 145 -7.49 11.44 19.20
N GLU A 146 -8.79 11.65 19.14
CA GLU A 146 -9.72 10.67 18.59
C GLU A 146 -9.76 10.69 17.05
N CYS A 147 -9.72 11.88 16.43
CA CYS A 147 -9.57 11.99 14.97
C CYS A 147 -8.22 11.44 14.53
N ALA A 148 -7.19 11.69 15.34
CA ALA A 148 -5.83 11.20 15.18
C ALA A 148 -5.77 9.68 15.14
N GLU A 149 -6.32 9.03 16.16
CA GLU A 149 -6.37 7.58 16.27
C GLU A 149 -7.24 6.96 15.16
N PHE A 150 -8.35 7.62 14.80
CA PHE A 150 -9.21 7.19 13.69
C PHE A 150 -8.46 7.16 12.35
N MET A 151 -7.65 8.19 12.06
CA MET A 151 -6.84 8.28 10.84
C MET A 151 -5.61 7.36 10.91
N ARG A 152 -4.96 7.26 12.07
CA ARG A 152 -3.80 6.37 12.29
C ARG A 152 -4.11 4.91 11.94
N ARG A 153 -5.28 4.40 12.33
CA ARG A 153 -5.73 3.03 12.01
C ARG A 153 -6.03 2.81 10.53
N ARG A 154 -6.09 3.88 9.74
CA ARG A 154 -6.45 3.88 8.31
C ARG A 154 -5.37 4.52 7.44
N ILE A 155 -4.14 4.58 7.94
CA ILE A 155 -2.99 4.97 7.11
C ILE A 155 -2.78 3.93 6.02
N ARG A 156 -2.58 4.41 4.80
CA ARG A 156 -2.29 3.62 3.60
C ARG A 156 -1.26 4.34 2.76
N ILE A 157 -0.74 3.68 1.74
CA ILE A 157 0.30 4.21 0.87
C ILE A 157 -0.18 5.50 0.17
N GLU A 158 -1.46 5.54 -0.22
CA GLU A 158 -2.06 6.65 -0.96
C GLU A 158 -2.26 7.90 -0.09
N ASN A 159 -2.59 7.73 1.19
CA ASN A 159 -2.93 8.85 2.08
C ASN A 159 -1.81 9.25 3.04
N ALA A 160 -0.71 8.48 3.12
CA ALA A 160 0.35 8.70 4.11
C ALA A 160 1.02 10.07 3.98
N LEU A 161 1.34 10.50 2.75
CA LEU A 161 1.97 11.81 2.53
C LEU A 161 1.02 12.96 2.88
N SER A 162 -0.24 12.87 2.47
CA SER A 162 -1.27 13.87 2.81
C SER A 162 -1.49 13.97 4.32
N LEU A 163 -1.50 12.83 5.01
CA LEU A 163 -1.61 12.78 6.46
C LEU A 163 -0.36 13.35 7.15
N LEU A 164 0.84 13.09 6.61
CA LEU A 164 2.08 13.69 7.12
C LEU A 164 2.04 15.21 7.00
N MET A 165 1.67 15.73 5.82
CA MET A 165 1.56 17.17 5.60
C MET A 165 0.52 17.79 6.52
N LEU A 166 -0.63 17.13 6.72
CA LEU A 166 -1.64 17.57 7.67
C LEU A 166 -1.07 17.66 9.09
N CYS A 167 -0.43 16.59 9.58
CA CYS A 167 0.15 16.53 10.92
C CYS A 167 1.21 17.63 11.15
N ARG A 168 2.06 17.88 10.15
CA ARG A 168 3.05 18.98 10.19
C ARG A 168 2.39 20.35 10.22
N THR A 169 1.33 20.55 9.43
CA THR A 169 0.58 21.81 9.36
C THR A 169 -0.08 22.16 10.69
N ILE A 170 -0.70 21.17 11.35
CA ILE A 170 -1.33 21.36 12.67
C ILE A 170 -0.34 21.24 13.85
N ALA A 171 0.95 20.98 13.58
CA ALA A 171 2.00 20.75 14.56
C ALA A 171 1.67 19.64 15.60
N TYR A 172 1.05 18.54 15.16
CA TYR A 172 0.65 17.43 16.02
C TYR A 172 1.69 16.29 15.97
N HIS A 173 2.63 16.32 16.91
CA HIS A 173 3.85 15.50 16.87
C HIS A 173 3.66 13.99 17.08
N ASP A 174 2.62 13.57 17.81
CA ASP A 174 2.46 12.15 18.21
C ASP A 174 2.13 11.24 17.01
N ILE A 175 1.29 11.71 16.08
CA ILE A 175 0.99 11.00 14.84
C ILE A 175 2.10 11.20 13.82
N ASP A 176 2.67 12.40 13.73
CA ASP A 176 3.72 12.74 12.76
C ASP A 176 4.84 11.71 12.77
N LYS A 177 5.34 11.35 13.97
CA LYS A 177 6.37 10.31 14.11
C LYS A 177 5.93 8.95 13.57
N TYR A 178 4.67 8.56 13.80
CA TYR A 178 4.15 7.28 13.33
C TYR A 178 3.94 7.25 11.82
N VAL A 179 3.38 8.31 11.25
CA VAL A 179 3.17 8.46 9.81
C VAL A 179 4.52 8.52 9.10
N LEU A 180 5.47 9.27 9.64
CA LEU A 180 6.82 9.35 9.11
C LEU A 180 7.51 7.98 9.14
N ASN A 181 7.40 7.25 10.25
CA ASN A 181 7.89 5.87 10.32
C ASN A 181 7.26 5.01 9.22
N PHE A 182 5.93 5.05 9.06
CA PHE A 182 5.23 4.33 7.99
C PHE A 182 5.72 4.72 6.59
N ILE A 183 6.05 6.00 6.37
CA ILE A 183 6.58 6.49 5.10
C ILE A 183 7.98 5.96 4.84
N GLU A 184 8.89 6.05 5.82
CA GLU A 184 10.28 5.57 5.69
C GLU A 184 10.34 4.08 5.33
N THR A 185 9.48 3.32 5.99
CA THR A 185 9.18 1.90 5.86
C THR A 185 8.60 1.51 4.49
N ASN A 186 7.87 2.41 3.81
CA ASN A 186 7.18 2.13 2.54
C ASN A 186 7.59 3.08 1.39
N ILE A 187 8.75 3.73 1.52
CA ILE A 187 9.13 4.86 0.67
C ILE A 187 9.19 4.49 -0.81
N VAL A 188 9.56 3.25 -1.14
CA VAL A 188 9.61 2.77 -2.53
C VAL A 188 8.23 2.80 -3.17
N LEU A 189 7.21 2.25 -2.50
CA LEU A 189 5.83 2.23 -2.99
C LEU A 189 5.21 3.64 -2.95
N ILE A 190 5.47 4.40 -1.88
CA ILE A 190 5.00 5.78 -1.77
C ILE A 190 5.58 6.64 -2.90
N SER A 191 6.81 6.40 -3.34
CA SER A 191 7.41 7.14 -4.46
C SER A 191 6.68 6.98 -5.79
N LEU A 192 5.82 5.96 -5.91
CA LEU A 192 5.00 5.69 -7.09
C LEU A 192 3.65 6.42 -7.05
N THR A 193 3.28 6.98 -5.90
CA THR A 193 2.01 7.70 -5.73
C THR A 193 2.03 9.05 -6.43
N PRO A 194 0.88 9.53 -6.94
CA PRO A 194 0.76 10.89 -7.46
C PRO A 194 1.12 11.95 -6.42
N GLU A 195 0.78 11.71 -5.14
CA GLU A 195 1.07 12.61 -4.03
C GLU A 195 2.57 12.86 -3.86
N PHE A 196 3.39 11.84 -4.08
CA PHE A 196 4.84 11.97 -3.99
C PHE A 196 5.40 12.98 -4.99
N ILE A 197 4.84 13.04 -6.19
CA ILE A 197 5.31 13.94 -7.25
C ILE A 197 5.05 15.41 -6.92
N GLU A 198 4.03 15.76 -6.12
CA GLU A 198 3.84 17.14 -5.64
C GLU A 198 4.53 17.46 -4.32
N LEU A 199 5.23 16.50 -3.70
CA LEU A 199 5.86 16.70 -2.41
C LEU A 199 6.79 17.94 -2.45
N PRO A 200 6.71 18.85 -1.47
CA PRO A 200 7.62 20.00 -1.40
C PRO A 200 9.08 19.56 -1.33
N PHE A 201 9.99 20.37 -1.88
CA PHE A 201 11.41 20.06 -1.92
C PHE A 201 12.01 19.81 -0.52
N ASP A 202 11.70 20.66 0.45
CA ASP A 202 12.27 20.54 1.80
C ASP A 202 11.77 19.28 2.52
N GLU A 203 10.50 18.91 2.31
CA GLU A 203 9.89 17.67 2.81
C GLU A 203 10.53 16.43 2.20
N LEU A 204 10.75 16.45 0.88
CA LEU A 204 11.44 15.38 0.17
C LEU A 204 12.87 15.19 0.71
N VAL A 205 13.62 16.27 0.86
CA VAL A 205 14.99 16.21 1.42
C VAL A 205 14.96 15.70 2.85
N ASP A 206 14.01 16.16 3.66
CA ASP A 206 13.85 15.71 5.04
C ASP A 206 13.62 14.19 5.13
N ILE A 207 12.84 13.62 4.22
CA ILE A 207 12.63 12.16 4.14
C ILE A 207 13.90 11.47 3.62
N LEU A 208 14.44 11.92 2.48
CA LEU A 208 15.53 11.24 1.77
C LEU A 208 16.88 11.25 2.51
N GLN A 209 17.14 12.25 3.35
CA GLN A 209 18.39 12.32 4.11
C GLN A 209 18.46 11.32 5.27
N ARG A 210 17.33 10.70 5.63
CA ARG A 210 17.21 9.89 6.85
C ARG A 210 17.93 8.56 6.70
N ASN A 211 18.54 8.12 7.79
CA ASN A 211 19.23 6.83 7.85
C ASN A 211 18.25 5.66 7.85
N SER A 212 17.05 5.85 8.38
CA SER A 212 16.00 4.85 8.58
C SER A 212 15.18 4.48 7.34
N LEU A 213 15.45 5.07 6.18
CA LEU A 213 14.74 4.72 4.94
C LEU A 213 14.91 3.25 4.57
N HIS A 214 13.80 2.60 4.27
CA HIS A 214 13.74 1.19 3.93
C HIS A 214 13.87 1.00 2.42
N VAL A 215 15.11 0.79 1.98
CA VAL A 215 15.47 0.50 0.59
C VAL A 215 16.44 -0.68 0.56
N ASP A 216 16.26 -1.59 -0.39
CA ASP A 216 17.13 -2.77 -0.56
C ASP A 216 18.55 -2.36 -0.91
N GLU A 217 18.66 -1.38 -1.82
CA GLU A 217 19.90 -0.85 -2.36
C GLU A 217 19.77 0.66 -2.61
N GLU A 218 20.90 1.37 -2.63
CA GLU A 218 20.90 2.83 -2.81
C GLU A 218 20.48 3.25 -4.25
N ASN A 219 20.45 2.31 -5.20
CA ASN A 219 19.89 2.53 -6.55
C ASN A 219 18.40 2.91 -6.51
N GLN A 220 17.61 2.32 -5.59
CA GLN A 220 16.20 2.65 -5.41
C GLN A 220 16.02 4.11 -5.00
N VAL A 221 16.92 4.64 -4.15
CA VAL A 221 16.89 6.06 -3.75
C VAL A 221 17.14 6.96 -4.96
N PHE A 222 18.06 6.58 -5.85
CA PHE A 222 18.31 7.31 -7.10
C PHE A 222 17.07 7.31 -8.00
N GLU A 223 16.36 6.19 -8.11
CA GLU A 223 15.11 6.11 -8.87
C GLU A 223 14.01 6.99 -8.26
N ILE A 224 13.85 6.95 -6.93
CA ILE A 224 12.91 7.79 -6.18
C ILE A 224 13.19 9.28 -6.44
N ILE A 225 14.45 9.72 -6.33
CA ILE A 225 14.87 11.08 -6.65
C ILE A 225 14.54 11.43 -8.10
N SER A 226 14.86 10.52 -9.03
CA SER A 226 14.65 10.71 -10.46
C SER A 226 13.18 10.88 -10.80
N ARG A 227 12.27 10.14 -10.15
CA ARG A 227 10.82 10.30 -10.34
C ARG A 227 10.34 11.70 -9.98
N TRP A 228 10.82 12.25 -8.86
CA TRP A 228 10.43 13.57 -8.40
C TRP A 228 11.06 14.71 -9.22
N ILE A 229 12.35 14.63 -9.51
CA ILE A 229 13.08 15.71 -10.18
C ILE A 229 12.72 15.83 -11.66
N ASN A 230 12.42 14.71 -12.34
CA ASN A 230 12.09 14.68 -13.76
C ASN A 230 10.65 15.15 -14.08
N ARG A 231 9.91 15.66 -13.08
CA ARG A 231 8.56 16.20 -13.29
C ARG A 231 8.58 17.54 -14.02
N ASP A 232 9.47 18.44 -13.64
CA ASP A 232 9.59 19.78 -14.23
C ASP A 232 11.06 20.19 -14.31
N SER A 233 11.43 20.78 -15.45
CA SER A 233 12.70 21.47 -15.69
C SER A 233 13.13 22.43 -14.57
N GLU A 234 12.20 23.12 -13.89
CA GLU A 234 12.57 24.02 -12.79
C GLU A 234 13.18 23.28 -11.59
N ARG A 235 12.82 22.00 -11.39
CA ARG A 235 13.33 21.18 -10.28
C ARG A 235 14.78 20.78 -10.46
N LEU A 236 15.32 20.87 -11.67
CA LEU A 236 16.72 20.59 -11.98
C LEU A 236 17.69 21.44 -11.15
N ARG A 237 17.25 22.62 -10.68
CA ARG A 237 18.03 23.47 -9.75
C ARG A 237 18.36 22.80 -8.41
N HIS A 238 17.61 21.76 -8.04
CA HIS A 238 17.76 21.03 -6.79
C HIS A 238 18.67 19.79 -6.92
N SER A 239 19.17 19.50 -8.12
CA SER A 239 20.00 18.32 -8.45
C SER A 239 21.16 18.10 -7.48
N GLU A 240 21.95 19.14 -7.17
CA GLU A 240 23.09 19.04 -6.25
C GLU A 240 22.68 18.54 -4.85
N ARG A 241 21.63 19.15 -4.28
CA ARG A 241 21.19 18.85 -2.92
C ARG A 241 20.47 17.51 -2.82
N LEU A 242 19.76 17.10 -3.88
CA LEU A 242 19.19 15.75 -3.99
C LEU A 242 20.28 14.69 -4.16
N LEU A 243 21.32 14.96 -4.95
CA LEU A 243 22.45 14.04 -5.10
C LEU A 243 23.22 13.87 -3.78
N LYS A 244 23.30 14.91 -2.94
CA LYS A 244 23.86 14.79 -1.58
C LYS A 244 23.04 13.91 -0.64
N CYS A 245 21.73 13.75 -0.91
CA CYS A 245 20.89 12.80 -0.18
C CYS A 245 21.16 11.35 -0.59
N LEU A 246 21.68 11.14 -1.81
CA LEU A 246 22.10 9.84 -2.32
C LEU A 246 23.48 9.48 -1.77
N ARG A 247 23.61 8.29 -1.19
CA ARG A 247 24.89 7.79 -0.66
C ARG A 247 25.70 7.17 -1.79
N CYS A 248 26.21 8.03 -2.67
CA CYS A 248 26.95 7.61 -3.88
C CYS A 248 28.12 6.65 -3.58
N THR A 249 28.66 6.69 -2.36
CA THR A 249 29.72 5.78 -1.88
C THR A 249 29.28 4.33 -1.72
N LEU A 250 27.97 4.06 -1.63
CA LEU A 250 27.39 2.71 -1.52
C LEU A 250 26.97 2.12 -2.87
N LEU A 251 27.10 2.89 -3.96
CA LEU A 251 26.72 2.46 -5.30
C LEU A 251 27.90 1.77 -6.00
N SER A 252 27.60 0.91 -6.96
CA SER A 252 28.65 0.33 -7.81
C SER A 252 29.19 1.35 -8.80
N GLU A 253 30.49 1.26 -9.12
CA GLU A 253 31.12 2.14 -10.11
C GLU A 253 30.44 2.06 -11.49
N ASN A 254 29.98 0.87 -11.87
CA ASN A 254 29.24 0.64 -13.11
C ASN A 254 27.90 1.38 -13.09
N PHE A 255 27.14 1.29 -11.99
CA PHE A 255 25.86 1.99 -11.89
C PHE A 255 26.03 3.51 -11.97
N ILE A 256 27.05 4.07 -11.31
CA ILE A 256 27.35 5.51 -11.40
C ILE A 256 27.66 5.91 -12.85
N SER A 257 28.51 5.15 -13.53
CA SER A 257 28.98 5.48 -14.88
C SER A 257 27.91 5.26 -15.96
N ASP A 258 27.14 4.18 -15.83
CA ASP A 258 26.20 3.76 -16.87
C ASP A 258 24.82 4.36 -16.74
N VAL A 259 24.41 4.75 -15.53
CA VAL A 259 23.06 5.24 -15.23
C VAL A 259 23.10 6.68 -14.75
N ILE A 260 23.80 6.94 -13.65
CA ILE A 260 23.74 8.24 -12.95
C ILE A 260 24.34 9.36 -13.78
N GLU A 261 25.56 9.20 -14.29
CA GLU A 261 26.24 10.22 -15.11
C GLU A 261 25.51 10.50 -16.44
N LYS A 262 24.70 9.55 -16.92
CA LYS A 262 23.92 9.69 -18.16
C LYS A 262 22.53 10.30 -17.93
N SER A 263 22.15 10.55 -16.67
CA SER A 263 20.84 11.12 -16.35
C SER A 263 20.77 12.62 -16.68
N GLU A 264 19.63 13.06 -17.21
CA GLU A 264 19.43 14.44 -17.70
C GLU A 264 19.67 15.49 -16.61
N TRP A 265 19.33 15.17 -15.35
CA TRP A 265 19.47 16.09 -14.22
C TRP A 265 20.87 16.16 -13.61
N ILE A 266 21.82 15.36 -14.11
CA ILE A 266 23.21 15.31 -13.65
C ILE A 266 24.18 15.77 -14.72
N MET A 267 23.96 15.37 -15.99
CA MET A 267 24.91 15.60 -17.08
C MET A 267 25.23 17.08 -17.38
N HIS A 268 24.39 18.00 -16.90
CA HIS A 268 24.53 19.45 -17.09
C HIS A 268 24.85 20.22 -15.81
N ASN A 269 25.09 19.54 -14.69
CA ASN A 269 25.44 20.17 -13.42
C ASN A 269 26.89 19.82 -13.01
N ASP A 270 27.79 20.80 -13.13
CA ASP A 270 29.22 20.64 -12.82
C ASP A 270 29.46 20.19 -11.37
N GLU A 271 28.68 20.67 -10.41
CA GLU A 271 28.79 20.27 -9.01
C GLU A 271 28.40 18.80 -8.82
N CYS A 272 27.35 18.33 -9.50
CA CYS A 272 26.98 16.91 -9.48
C CYS A 272 28.10 16.03 -10.06
N ILE A 273 28.74 16.47 -11.15
CA ILE A 273 29.85 15.75 -11.78
C ILE A 273 31.08 15.70 -10.86
N ILE A 274 31.40 16.80 -10.17
CA ILE A 274 32.47 16.83 -9.15
C ILE A 274 32.15 15.81 -8.06
N LEU A 275 30.90 15.82 -7.56
CA LEU A 275 30.48 14.90 -6.52
C LEU A 275 30.63 13.43 -6.94
N LEU A 276 30.23 13.07 -8.16
CA LEU A 276 30.34 11.68 -8.64
C LEU A 276 31.80 11.23 -8.84
N LYS A 277 32.69 12.14 -9.25
CA LYS A 277 34.13 11.84 -9.37
C LYS A 277 34.73 11.51 -8.01
N GLU A 278 34.43 12.33 -7.00
CA GLU A 278 34.88 12.09 -5.62
C GLU A 278 34.36 10.74 -5.08
N ALA A 279 33.09 10.40 -5.34
CA ALA A 279 32.52 9.11 -4.95
C ALA A 279 33.22 7.92 -5.63
N LYS A 280 33.51 8.00 -6.94
CA LYS A 280 34.25 6.95 -7.67
C LYS A 280 35.67 6.77 -7.16
N GLU A 281 36.38 7.87 -6.87
CA GLU A 281 37.71 7.80 -6.26
C GLU A 281 37.68 7.12 -4.90
N TRP A 282 36.66 7.42 -4.08
CA TRP A 282 36.47 6.77 -2.79
C TRP A 282 36.24 5.26 -2.93
N ILE A 283 35.37 4.84 -3.86
CA ILE A 283 35.07 3.42 -4.15
C ILE A 283 36.33 2.69 -4.60
N ARG A 284 37.09 3.25 -5.56
CA ARG A 284 38.32 2.62 -6.09
C ARG A 284 39.42 2.49 -5.05
N ASN A 285 39.49 3.42 -4.10
CA ASN A 285 40.48 3.41 -3.02
C ASN A 285 40.07 2.53 -1.82
N ASN A 286 39.00 1.73 -1.94
CA ASN A 286 38.48 0.87 -0.87
C ASN A 286 38.27 1.62 0.46
N GLY A 287 37.86 2.90 0.39
CA GLY A 287 37.61 3.73 1.57
C GLY A 287 38.86 4.22 2.33
N ILE A 288 40.06 4.10 1.76
CA ILE A 288 41.32 4.59 2.38
C ILE A 288 41.52 6.10 2.11
N ARG A 289 41.78 6.87 3.17
CA ARG A 289 41.64 8.35 3.27
C ARG A 289 42.68 9.19 2.51
N ASN A 290 42.24 10.36 2.02
CA ASN A 290 43.02 11.61 1.89
C ASN A 290 42.07 12.86 1.84
N GLY A 291 41.57 13.39 2.98
CA GLY A 291 40.87 14.70 3.01
C GLY A 291 39.54 14.78 3.78
N GLN A 292 38.90 15.96 3.76
CA GLN A 292 37.55 16.24 4.31
C GLN A 292 36.44 15.62 3.45
N GLN A 293 35.41 15.05 4.08
CA GLN A 293 34.29 14.39 3.40
C GLN A 293 33.21 15.38 2.94
N SER A 294 32.83 15.29 1.67
CA SER A 294 31.66 15.92 1.04
C SER A 294 30.42 15.03 1.04
N PHE A 295 30.55 13.73 1.39
CA PHE A 295 29.47 12.73 1.33
C PHE A 295 29.13 12.10 2.66
N ASN A 296 27.85 11.79 2.81
CA ASN A 296 27.41 10.81 3.80
C ASN A 296 27.79 9.40 3.32
N SER A 297 28.67 8.75 4.07
CA SER A 297 29.14 7.37 3.84
C SER A 297 28.58 6.39 4.87
N THR A 298 27.73 6.85 5.78
CA THR A 298 27.00 5.95 6.65
C THR A 298 26.13 5.08 5.76
N VAL A 299 26.11 3.76 5.99
CA VAL A 299 25.09 2.90 5.38
C VAL A 299 23.73 3.36 5.88
N ARG A 300 22.67 3.32 5.06
CA ARG A 300 21.31 3.53 5.58
C ARG A 300 21.11 2.52 6.68
N LEU A 301 21.09 3.00 7.92
CA LEU A 301 20.67 2.24 9.07
C LEU A 301 19.18 2.06 8.88
N CYS A 302 18.82 1.12 8.01
CA CYS A 302 17.57 0.43 8.21
C CYS A 302 17.70 -0.11 9.64
N GLU A 303 17.08 0.57 10.60
CA GLU A 303 17.36 0.46 12.04
C GLU A 303 16.92 -0.89 12.62
N GLU A 304 16.69 -1.81 11.74
CA GLU A 304 15.52 -2.61 11.82
C GLU A 304 16.16 -4.00 11.70
N ALA A 305 16.03 -4.68 12.82
CA ALA A 305 16.44 -6.04 13.00
C ALA A 305 15.57 -7.00 12.13
N HIS A 306 14.65 -6.47 11.31
CA HIS A 306 13.78 -7.14 10.31
C HIS A 306 14.55 -7.72 9.12
N ARG A 307 15.73 -7.18 8.77
CA ARG A 307 16.59 -7.77 7.74
C ARG A 307 17.25 -9.03 8.25
N LEU A 308 17.55 -9.04 9.54
CA LEU A 308 18.30 -10.08 10.18
C LEU A 308 17.36 -11.20 10.62
N ILE A 309 17.77 -12.41 10.33
CA ILE A 309 17.06 -13.59 10.78
C ILE A 309 17.68 -14.03 12.10
N PHE A 310 16.92 -13.91 13.18
CA PHE A 310 17.34 -14.37 14.50
C PHE A 310 17.10 -15.87 14.65
N SER A 311 18.17 -16.65 14.66
CA SER A 311 18.15 -18.07 14.97
C SER A 311 18.42 -18.31 16.45
N ILE A 312 17.87 -19.39 16.99
CA ILE A 312 18.06 -19.80 18.37
C ILE A 312 18.88 -21.09 18.35
N LYS A 313 20.02 -21.08 19.05
CA LYS A 313 20.93 -22.22 19.14
C LYS A 313 20.82 -22.90 20.50
N ASP A 314 20.57 -24.20 20.49
CA ASP A 314 20.51 -25.03 21.69
C ASP A 314 21.85 -25.76 21.95
N TYR A 315 22.42 -25.61 23.16
CA TYR A 315 23.54 -26.41 23.65
C TYR A 315 23.05 -27.44 24.69
N LEU A 316 23.34 -28.73 24.46
CA LEU A 316 23.17 -29.75 25.51
C LEU A 316 24.34 -29.66 26.50
N SER A 317 24.04 -29.35 27.77
CA SER A 317 24.93 -29.71 28.89
C SER A 317 24.41 -30.98 29.57
N SER A 318 25.28 -31.69 30.27
CA SER A 318 24.95 -32.92 31.01
C SER A 318 24.01 -32.71 32.21
N ASP A 319 23.79 -31.45 32.58
CA ASP A 319 22.88 -31.03 33.64
C ASP A 319 21.57 -30.54 32.99
N GLN A 320 20.44 -30.71 33.66
CA GLN A 320 19.07 -30.57 33.13
C GLN A 320 18.67 -29.15 32.62
N GLU A 321 19.63 -28.27 32.36
CA GLU A 321 19.44 -26.91 31.86
C GLU A 321 20.23 -26.70 30.56
N GLN A 322 19.56 -26.17 29.53
CA GLN A 322 20.12 -25.91 28.21
C GLN A 322 20.50 -24.44 28.05
N GLU A 323 21.66 -24.17 27.47
CA GLU A 323 22.08 -22.82 27.12
C GLU A 323 21.56 -22.49 25.71
N VAL A 324 20.91 -21.33 25.59
CA VAL A 324 20.36 -20.76 24.36
C VAL A 324 21.16 -19.52 24.01
N SER A 325 21.55 -19.41 22.74
CA SER A 325 22.12 -18.17 22.18
C SER A 325 21.35 -17.73 20.95
N VAL A 326 21.34 -16.43 20.72
CA VAL A 326 20.76 -15.82 19.53
C VAL A 326 21.85 -15.70 18.45
N GLU A 327 21.58 -16.20 17.25
CA GLU A 327 22.42 -16.02 16.07
C GLU A 327 21.70 -15.12 15.06
N LEU A 328 22.45 -14.28 14.37
CA LEU A 328 21.98 -13.30 13.40
C LEU A 328 22.44 -13.74 12.01
N TYR A 329 21.49 -14.00 11.11
CA TYR A 329 21.79 -14.20 9.69
C TYR A 329 21.45 -12.96 8.89
N ASP A 330 22.42 -12.49 8.11
CA ASP A 330 22.27 -11.40 7.15
C ASP A 330 22.03 -11.99 5.74
N PRO A 331 20.82 -11.83 5.16
CA PRO A 331 20.49 -12.33 3.83
C PRO A 331 21.21 -11.62 2.68
N ILE A 332 21.74 -10.41 2.90
CA ILE A 332 22.44 -9.62 1.86
C ILE A 332 23.85 -10.15 1.71
N THR A 333 24.57 -10.30 2.82
CA THR A 333 25.94 -10.85 2.81
C THR A 333 25.93 -12.38 2.79
N ASN A 334 24.79 -13.02 3.07
CA ASN A 334 24.62 -14.46 3.22
C ASN A 334 25.56 -15.04 4.30
N THR A 335 25.64 -14.38 5.45
CA THR A 335 26.55 -14.76 6.55
C THR A 335 25.87 -14.83 7.91
N TRP A 336 26.37 -15.70 8.78
CA TRP A 336 25.94 -15.84 10.17
C TRP A 336 26.89 -15.11 11.14
N THR A 337 26.30 -14.47 12.15
CA THR A 337 27.02 -13.82 13.26
C THR A 337 26.44 -14.30 14.60
N GLU A 338 27.29 -14.66 15.57
CA GLU A 338 26.84 -15.11 16.90
C GLU A 338 26.65 -13.89 17.81
N CYS A 339 25.51 -13.77 18.49
CA CYS A 339 25.29 -12.73 19.49
C CYS A 339 25.79 -13.22 20.86
N ASP A 340 26.49 -12.36 21.61
CA ASP A 340 26.93 -12.66 22.98
C ASP A 340 25.76 -12.52 23.98
N THR A 341 24.81 -13.47 23.91
CA THR A 341 23.46 -13.39 24.51
C THR A 341 23.08 -14.64 25.31
N ARG A 342 24.06 -15.45 25.70
CA ARG A 342 23.85 -16.80 26.24
C ARG A 342 22.97 -16.77 27.50
N ARG A 343 21.89 -17.55 27.50
CA ARG A 343 20.98 -17.71 28.65
C ARG A 343 20.45 -19.13 28.73
N LYS A 344 20.21 -19.63 29.93
CA LYS A 344 19.58 -20.94 30.11
C LYS A 344 18.07 -20.87 29.87
N MET A 345 17.53 -21.71 29.00
CA MET A 345 16.14 -21.60 28.50
C MET A 345 15.49 -22.97 28.26
N PRO A 346 14.14 -23.05 28.24
CA PRO A 346 13.38 -24.26 27.92
C PRO A 346 13.53 -24.72 26.45
N HIS A 347 13.30 -26.01 26.21
CA HIS A 347 13.10 -26.59 24.89
C HIS A 347 11.79 -26.13 24.22
N ARG A 348 11.74 -26.06 22.88
CA ARG A 348 10.49 -25.89 22.08
C ARG A 348 9.70 -24.62 22.39
N LEU A 349 10.42 -23.52 22.49
CA LEU A 349 9.84 -22.18 22.57
C LEU A 349 9.04 -21.90 21.28
N GLN A 350 8.05 -21.04 21.37
CA GLN A 350 7.55 -20.27 20.23
C GLN A 350 8.04 -18.84 20.39
N THR A 351 8.30 -18.19 19.27
CA THR A 351 8.71 -16.79 19.28
C THR A 351 7.84 -15.92 18.41
N VAL A 352 7.74 -14.66 18.84
CA VAL A 352 7.05 -13.59 18.12
C VAL A 352 7.84 -12.30 18.33
N ALA A 353 8.00 -11.49 17.29
CA ALA A 353 8.68 -10.21 17.38
C ALA A 353 7.71 -9.02 17.39
N ILE A 354 7.93 -8.06 18.29
CA ILE A 354 7.25 -6.76 18.35
C ILE A 354 8.31 -5.69 18.64
N ASN A 355 8.43 -4.65 17.81
CA ASN A 355 9.22 -3.43 18.09
C ASN A 355 10.58 -3.67 18.80
N HIS A 356 11.49 -4.43 18.17
CA HIS A 356 12.81 -4.81 18.70
C HIS A 356 12.83 -5.76 19.91
N GLN A 357 11.68 -6.35 20.25
CA GLN A 357 11.56 -7.35 21.30
C GLN A 357 11.15 -8.68 20.70
N ILE A 358 11.95 -9.72 20.96
CA ILE A 358 11.60 -11.09 20.61
C ILE A 358 10.99 -11.72 21.85
N TYR A 359 9.70 -12.01 21.81
CA TYR A 359 8.97 -12.70 22.86
C TYR A 359 9.16 -14.20 22.72
N PHE A 360 9.32 -14.88 23.84
CA PHE A 360 9.52 -16.32 23.96
C PHE A 360 8.47 -16.86 24.92
N PHE A 361 7.69 -17.85 24.47
CA PHE A 361 6.66 -18.49 25.28
C PHE A 361 6.45 -19.95 24.89
N GLY A 362 5.92 -20.73 25.84
CA GLY A 362 5.72 -22.17 25.69
C GLY A 362 6.99 -23.00 25.92
N GLY A 363 6.91 -24.31 25.64
CA GLY A 363 8.05 -25.23 25.71
C GLY A 363 7.79 -26.52 26.49
N THR A 364 8.78 -27.41 26.58
CA THR A 364 8.67 -28.74 27.24
C THR A 364 9.55 -28.87 28.48
N THR A 365 9.39 -27.99 29.47
CA THR A 365 10.06 -28.10 30.80
C THR A 365 9.09 -27.77 31.95
N VAL A 366 9.57 -27.87 33.19
CA VAL A 366 8.84 -27.74 34.48
C VAL A 366 7.94 -26.48 34.58
N HIS A 367 8.21 -25.43 33.77
CA HIS A 367 7.46 -24.17 33.74
C HIS A 367 7.10 -23.71 32.30
N PRO A 368 6.18 -24.39 31.59
CA PRO A 368 5.81 -24.03 30.21
C PRO A 368 4.92 -22.77 30.14
N ASP A 369 4.63 -22.18 31.29
CA ASP A 369 3.87 -20.95 31.46
C ASP A 369 4.74 -19.68 31.43
N ILE A 370 6.07 -19.79 31.58
CA ILE A 370 6.95 -18.62 31.60
C ILE A 370 6.98 -17.93 30.24
N VAL A 371 6.90 -16.60 30.28
CA VAL A 371 7.06 -15.75 29.11
C VAL A 371 8.18 -14.75 29.37
N GLU A 372 9.09 -14.63 28.40
CA GLU A 372 10.19 -13.68 28.44
C GLU A 372 10.26 -12.92 27.12
N PHE A 373 10.95 -11.79 27.09
CA PHE A 373 11.41 -11.21 25.84
C PHE A 373 12.89 -10.83 25.90
N TYR A 374 13.53 -10.91 24.74
CA TYR A 374 14.87 -10.38 24.51
C TYR A 374 14.74 -9.04 23.78
N ASP A 375 15.26 -7.99 24.38
CA ASP A 375 15.36 -6.65 23.80
C ASP A 375 16.64 -6.58 22.96
N THR A 376 16.50 -6.52 21.64
CA THR A 376 17.64 -6.54 20.71
C THR A 376 18.45 -5.24 20.75
N VAL A 377 17.87 -4.14 21.24
CA VAL A 377 18.56 -2.84 21.36
C VAL A 377 19.33 -2.78 22.67
N ALA A 378 18.68 -3.16 23.77
CA ALA A 378 19.30 -3.16 25.09
C ALA A 378 20.27 -4.35 25.29
N ASN A 379 20.16 -5.40 24.47
CA ASN A 379 20.86 -6.68 24.66
C ASN A 379 20.54 -7.30 26.04
N GLU A 380 19.26 -7.27 26.42
CA GLU A 380 18.78 -7.69 27.74
C GLU A 380 17.58 -8.64 27.63
N TRP A 381 17.52 -9.59 28.55
CA TRP A 381 16.38 -10.49 28.71
C TRP A 381 15.47 -10.03 29.86
N ARG A 382 14.16 -10.03 29.65
CA ARG A 382 13.17 -9.58 30.64
C ARG A 382 12.03 -10.58 30.78
N LEU A 383 11.62 -10.82 32.02
CA LEU A 383 10.46 -11.63 32.39
C LEU A 383 9.17 -10.80 32.25
N ILE A 384 8.09 -11.44 31.80
CA ILE A 384 6.75 -10.85 31.76
C ILE A 384 5.72 -11.83 32.36
N PRO A 385 4.45 -11.44 32.53
CA PRO A 385 3.44 -12.31 33.08
C PRO A 385 3.29 -13.63 32.30
N ASN A 386 3.22 -14.72 33.06
CA ASN A 386 3.09 -16.08 32.55
C ASN A 386 1.80 -16.27 31.73
N ILE A 387 1.86 -17.13 30.70
CA ILE A 387 0.67 -17.52 29.95
C ILE A 387 -0.27 -18.33 30.87
N PRO A 388 -1.55 -17.96 30.99
CA PRO A 388 -2.50 -18.61 31.89
C PRO A 388 -2.61 -20.12 31.69
N SER A 389 -2.73 -20.56 30.44
CA SER A 389 -2.81 -22.00 30.11
C SER A 389 -1.49 -22.50 29.55
N LYS A 390 -0.87 -23.43 30.28
CA LYS A 390 0.35 -24.16 29.89
C LYS A 390 0.16 -24.83 28.53
N ARG A 391 1.02 -24.51 27.56
CA ARG A 391 0.89 -25.04 26.19
C ARG A 391 2.22 -25.03 25.41
N THR A 392 2.33 -25.93 24.43
CA THR A 392 3.37 -25.93 23.38
C THR A 392 2.73 -26.17 22.00
N LEU A 393 3.50 -26.03 20.92
CA LEU A 393 3.05 -26.26 19.53
C LEU A 393 1.78 -25.46 19.17
N MET A 394 1.66 -24.25 19.69
CA MET A 394 0.51 -23.37 19.49
C MET A 394 0.68 -22.52 18.22
N ALA A 395 -0.40 -21.95 17.72
CA ALA A 395 -0.39 -20.93 16.68
C ALA A 395 -0.25 -19.55 17.34
N SER A 396 0.45 -18.61 16.72
CA SER A 396 0.61 -17.26 17.23
C SER A 396 0.58 -16.19 16.13
N GLY A 397 0.31 -14.94 16.52
CA GLY A 397 0.36 -13.78 15.65
C GLY A 397 0.35 -12.47 16.43
N VAL A 398 0.79 -11.38 15.78
CA VAL A 398 0.73 -10.02 16.34
C VAL A 398 -0.33 -9.23 15.60
N ILE A 399 -1.31 -8.69 16.32
CA ILE A 399 -2.31 -7.77 15.77
C ILE A 399 -2.34 -6.54 16.66
N ASP A 400 -2.17 -5.36 16.06
CA ASP A 400 -2.20 -4.06 16.74
C ASP A 400 -1.28 -4.00 17.99
N GLY A 401 -0.09 -4.60 17.87
CA GLY A 401 0.90 -4.64 18.96
C GLY A 401 0.58 -5.61 20.10
N LYS A 402 -0.48 -6.43 19.97
CA LYS A 402 -0.83 -7.48 20.94
C LYS A 402 -0.48 -8.85 20.40
N ILE A 403 -0.05 -9.75 21.29
CA ILE A 403 0.26 -11.13 20.94
C ILE A 403 -1.01 -11.96 21.07
N TYR A 404 -1.32 -12.78 20.07
CA TYR A 404 -2.41 -13.74 20.10
C TYR A 404 -1.83 -15.15 20.03
N VAL A 405 -2.39 -16.04 20.84
CA VAL A 405 -1.93 -17.42 20.99
C VAL A 405 -3.13 -18.36 20.93
N ALA A 406 -3.19 -19.19 19.89
CA ALA A 406 -4.33 -20.05 19.59
C ALA A 406 -3.95 -21.53 19.63
N GLY A 407 -4.78 -22.34 20.31
CA GLY A 407 -4.62 -23.79 20.37
C GLY A 407 -3.32 -24.23 21.05
N GLY A 408 -2.67 -25.26 20.48
CA GLY A 408 -1.49 -25.89 21.05
C GLY A 408 -1.81 -27.19 21.80
N THR A 409 -0.94 -27.63 22.69
CA THR A 409 -1.17 -28.78 23.57
C THR A 409 -0.58 -28.57 24.95
N ASP A 410 -1.28 -29.01 25.98
CA ASP A 410 -0.82 -29.06 27.38
C ASP A 410 -0.01 -30.34 27.69
N GLU A 411 0.64 -30.91 26.66
CA GLU A 411 1.29 -32.23 26.63
C GLU A 411 0.35 -33.45 26.68
N VAL A 412 -0.92 -33.27 27.06
CA VAL A 412 -1.89 -34.36 27.18
C VAL A 412 -2.94 -34.26 26.07
N ASN A 413 -3.52 -33.08 25.88
CA ASN A 413 -4.62 -32.80 24.98
C ASN A 413 -4.27 -31.63 24.04
N PRO A 414 -4.70 -31.67 22.78
CA PRO A 414 -4.77 -30.47 21.97
C PRO A 414 -5.78 -29.47 22.56
N LEU A 415 -5.47 -28.19 22.46
CA LEU A 415 -6.29 -27.09 22.99
C LEU A 415 -7.01 -26.35 21.84
N SER A 416 -8.12 -25.69 22.17
CA SER A 416 -8.84 -24.78 21.27
C SER A 416 -8.81 -23.32 21.74
N THR A 417 -8.35 -23.07 22.97
CA THR A 417 -8.37 -21.74 23.61
C THR A 417 -7.52 -20.72 22.85
N LEU A 418 -8.03 -19.50 22.73
CA LEU A 418 -7.33 -18.31 22.25
C LEU A 418 -7.06 -17.37 23.43
N GLU A 419 -5.80 -16.99 23.61
CA GLU A 419 -5.37 -16.02 24.63
C GLU A 419 -4.62 -14.86 23.96
N THR A 420 -4.80 -13.65 24.48
CA THR A 420 -4.08 -12.45 24.01
C THR A 420 -3.30 -11.80 25.13
N TYR A 421 -2.09 -11.34 24.83
CA TYR A 421 -1.26 -10.53 25.72
C TYR A 421 -1.18 -9.11 25.18
N ASP A 422 -1.51 -8.15 26.04
CA ASP A 422 -1.34 -6.73 25.76
C ASP A 422 -0.06 -6.22 26.47
N PRO A 423 1.03 -5.93 25.74
CA PRO A 423 2.28 -5.46 26.34
C PRO A 423 2.15 -4.11 27.06
N SER A 424 1.18 -3.27 26.66
CA SER A 424 0.97 -1.96 27.27
C SER A 424 0.32 -2.07 28.66
N LEU A 425 -0.56 -3.06 28.82
CA LEU A 425 -1.25 -3.33 30.07
C LEU A 425 -0.55 -4.40 30.92
N GLN A 426 0.34 -5.19 30.31
CA GLN A 426 0.98 -6.37 30.90
C GLN A 426 -0.04 -7.38 31.45
N VAL A 427 -1.08 -7.67 30.66
CA VAL A 427 -2.15 -8.60 31.07
C VAL A 427 -2.48 -9.57 29.94
N TRP A 428 -2.72 -10.83 30.32
CA TRP A 428 -3.31 -11.86 29.46
C TRP A 428 -4.83 -11.87 29.58
N SER A 429 -5.53 -12.03 28.46
CA SER A 429 -6.99 -12.14 28.38
C SER A 429 -7.40 -13.36 27.56
N LEU A 430 -8.45 -14.05 28.00
CA LEU A 430 -9.06 -15.15 27.26
C LEU A 430 -10.09 -14.60 26.25
N LEU A 431 -10.06 -15.11 25.02
CA LEU A 431 -10.93 -14.71 23.92
C LEU A 431 -11.76 -15.90 23.41
N THR A 432 -12.56 -15.67 22.37
CA THR A 432 -13.36 -16.74 21.76
C THR A 432 -12.46 -17.85 21.21
N SER A 433 -12.74 -19.09 21.64
CA SER A 433 -11.94 -20.26 21.30
C SER A 433 -12.20 -20.73 19.86
N LEU A 434 -11.20 -21.40 19.28
CA LEU A 434 -11.30 -22.10 17.99
C LEU A 434 -12.48 -23.08 17.99
N THR A 435 -13.09 -23.30 16.84
CA THR A 435 -14.21 -24.26 16.71
C THR A 435 -13.74 -25.71 16.92
N ARG A 436 -12.45 -25.99 16.69
CA ARG A 436 -11.83 -27.31 16.86
C ARG A 436 -10.47 -27.20 17.53
N GLU A 437 -10.17 -28.14 18.42
CA GLU A 437 -8.86 -28.25 19.05
C GLU A 437 -7.79 -28.65 18.04
N ARG A 438 -6.62 -28.00 18.12
CA ARG A 438 -5.51 -28.24 17.20
C ARG A 438 -4.17 -27.92 17.85
N SER A 439 -3.21 -28.81 17.64
CA SER A 439 -1.80 -28.65 17.99
C SER A 439 -0.96 -28.64 16.72
N ALA A 440 0.23 -28.04 16.79
CA ALA A 440 1.13 -27.86 15.65
C ALA A 440 0.44 -27.24 14.42
N ALA A 441 -0.50 -26.32 14.66
CA ALA A 441 -1.14 -25.55 13.60
C ALA A 441 -0.18 -24.46 13.11
N ALA A 442 -0.25 -24.16 11.81
CA ALA A 442 0.44 -23.00 11.25
C ALA A 442 -0.44 -21.76 11.43
N SER A 443 0.16 -20.57 11.53
CA SER A 443 -0.59 -19.32 11.59
C SER A 443 0.10 -18.19 10.86
N SER A 444 -0.69 -17.22 10.41
CA SER A 444 -0.21 -15.96 9.85
C SER A 444 -1.22 -14.85 10.16
N VAL A 445 -0.76 -13.61 10.24
CA VAL A 445 -1.63 -12.44 10.35
C VAL A 445 -1.73 -11.77 9.00
N HIS A 446 -2.93 -11.32 8.64
CA HIS A 446 -3.18 -10.51 7.45
C HIS A 446 -4.40 -9.62 7.69
N ASP A 447 -4.34 -8.35 7.28
CA ASP A 447 -5.41 -7.36 7.44
C ASP A 447 -6.01 -7.29 8.85
N GLY A 448 -5.15 -7.36 9.88
CA GLY A 448 -5.58 -7.31 11.27
C GLY A 448 -6.31 -8.55 11.77
N GLN A 449 -6.28 -9.65 11.01
CA GLN A 449 -6.94 -10.90 11.36
C GLN A 449 -5.92 -12.05 11.52
N LEU A 450 -6.20 -12.99 12.43
CA LEU A 450 -5.34 -14.14 12.69
C LEU A 450 -5.87 -15.36 11.94
N TYR A 451 -5.08 -15.87 11.01
CA TYR A 451 -5.40 -17.10 10.28
C TYR A 451 -4.67 -18.28 10.90
N VAL A 452 -5.40 -19.39 11.12
CA VAL A 452 -4.85 -20.63 11.68
C VAL A 452 -5.18 -21.80 10.77
N PHE A 453 -4.18 -22.58 10.40
CA PHE A 453 -4.25 -23.61 9.36
C PHE A 453 -3.79 -24.97 9.86
N GLY A 454 -4.53 -26.01 9.50
CA GLY A 454 -4.15 -27.40 9.74
C GLY A 454 -3.92 -27.71 11.21
N GLY A 455 -2.87 -28.49 11.47
CA GLY A 455 -2.51 -29.04 12.76
C GLY A 455 -2.92 -30.51 12.93
N TYR A 456 -2.80 -30.98 14.16
CA TYR A 456 -3.22 -32.29 14.62
C TYR A 456 -4.20 -32.12 15.78
N ASN A 457 -5.40 -32.66 15.65
CA ASN A 457 -6.34 -32.79 16.75
C ASN A 457 -6.15 -34.13 17.47
N THR A 458 -7.09 -34.55 18.30
CA THR A 458 -6.98 -35.82 19.03
C THR A 458 -6.86 -37.07 18.13
N THR A 459 -7.36 -37.03 16.88
CA THR A 459 -7.50 -38.23 16.04
C THR A 459 -6.82 -38.16 14.68
N GLN A 460 -6.60 -36.97 14.12
CA GLN A 460 -6.17 -36.83 12.74
C GLN A 460 -5.40 -35.54 12.44
N PHE A 461 -4.60 -35.61 11.38
CA PHE A 461 -4.02 -34.45 10.71
C PHE A 461 -5.11 -33.69 9.95
N LEU A 462 -5.04 -32.37 10.03
CA LEU A 462 -6.04 -31.43 9.53
C LEU A 462 -5.54 -30.71 8.27
N ASN A 463 -6.48 -30.34 7.39
CA ASN A 463 -6.25 -29.46 6.24
C ASN A 463 -7.19 -28.24 6.24
N ASP A 464 -8.13 -28.16 7.18
CA ASP A 464 -9.03 -27.03 7.38
C ASP A 464 -8.32 -25.90 8.14
N GLY A 465 -8.86 -24.70 8.00
CA GLY A 465 -8.38 -23.50 8.69
C GLY A 465 -9.53 -22.63 9.15
N GLU A 466 -9.21 -21.68 10.02
CA GLU A 466 -10.15 -20.69 10.54
C GLU A 466 -9.44 -19.33 10.63
N CYS A 467 -10.18 -18.24 10.45
CA CYS A 467 -9.72 -16.86 10.58
C CYS A 467 -10.43 -16.20 11.76
N TYR A 468 -9.67 -15.56 12.65
CA TYR A 468 -10.18 -14.81 13.78
C TYR A 468 -10.19 -13.32 13.50
N ASP A 469 -11.35 -12.69 13.70
CA ASP A 469 -11.51 -11.24 13.65
C ASP A 469 -11.62 -10.67 15.07
N PRO A 470 -10.61 -9.90 15.53
CA PRO A 470 -10.62 -9.31 16.87
C PRO A 470 -11.67 -8.23 17.07
N THR A 471 -12.23 -7.64 16.01
CA THR A 471 -13.23 -6.56 16.12
C THR A 471 -14.60 -7.07 16.56
N VAL A 472 -14.87 -8.35 16.28
CA VAL A 472 -16.12 -9.03 16.64
C VAL A 472 -15.90 -10.22 17.58
N ASP A 473 -14.64 -10.52 17.94
CA ASP A 473 -14.23 -11.66 18.76
C ASP A 473 -14.88 -12.96 18.26
N SER A 474 -14.63 -13.31 16.99
CA SER A 474 -15.26 -14.48 16.36
C SER A 474 -14.37 -15.11 15.30
N TRP A 475 -14.53 -16.44 15.15
CA TRP A 475 -13.84 -17.25 14.14
C TRP A 475 -14.74 -17.52 12.94
N PHE A 476 -14.14 -17.53 11.76
CA PHE A 476 -14.79 -17.83 10.48
C PHE A 476 -14.04 -18.96 9.76
N PRO A 477 -14.73 -19.98 9.23
CA PRO A 477 -14.08 -21.03 8.47
C PRO A 477 -13.55 -20.48 7.14
N ILE A 478 -12.43 -21.03 6.67
CA ILE A 478 -11.83 -20.71 5.37
C ILE A 478 -11.68 -21.98 4.52
N CYS A 479 -11.43 -21.78 3.22
CA CYS A 479 -11.25 -22.86 2.27
C CYS A 479 -10.12 -23.81 2.71
N PRO A 480 -10.34 -25.14 2.71
CA PRO A 480 -9.34 -26.10 3.17
C PRO A 480 -8.18 -26.22 2.17
N MET A 481 -6.98 -26.44 2.71
CA MET A 481 -5.78 -26.75 1.93
C MET A 481 -5.91 -28.07 1.19
N LYS A 482 -5.12 -28.25 0.12
CA LYS A 482 -5.06 -29.50 -0.63
C LYS A 482 -4.45 -30.62 0.21
N TYR A 483 -3.42 -30.32 1.01
CA TYR A 483 -2.72 -31.29 1.83
C TYR A 483 -3.04 -31.11 3.31
N LYS A 484 -3.09 -32.22 4.04
CA LYS A 484 -3.10 -32.22 5.51
C LYS A 484 -1.71 -31.85 6.00
N ARG A 485 -1.62 -30.95 6.98
CA ARG A 485 -0.35 -30.40 7.44
C ARG A 485 -0.39 -30.19 8.95
N ALA A 486 0.46 -30.89 9.69
CA ALA A 486 0.82 -30.53 11.06
C ALA A 486 2.31 -30.13 11.11
N GLY A 487 2.63 -29.09 11.87
CA GLY A 487 3.99 -28.54 11.94
C GLY A 487 4.43 -27.90 10.62
N ALA A 488 3.50 -27.35 9.84
CA ALA A 488 3.85 -26.46 8.73
C ALA A 488 4.15 -25.06 9.27
N ALA A 489 4.78 -24.24 8.44
CA ALA A 489 4.99 -22.83 8.75
C ALA A 489 4.25 -21.98 7.72
N ALA A 490 3.66 -20.87 8.18
CA ALA A 490 2.90 -19.95 7.35
C ALA A 490 3.38 -18.51 7.55
N VAL A 491 3.48 -17.75 6.46
CA VAL A 491 3.91 -16.35 6.45
C VAL A 491 3.17 -15.60 5.35
N ILE A 492 2.84 -14.33 5.60
CA ILE A 492 2.29 -13.40 4.63
C ILE A 492 3.39 -12.85 3.72
N LEU A 493 3.18 -12.94 2.40
CA LEU A 493 4.04 -12.36 1.37
C LEU A 493 3.15 -11.91 0.22
N ASN A 494 3.33 -10.68 -0.25
CA ASN A 494 2.57 -10.14 -1.38
C ASN A 494 1.06 -10.30 -1.20
N GLY A 495 0.58 -10.02 0.03
CA GLY A 495 -0.84 -10.06 0.39
C GLY A 495 -1.47 -11.45 0.27
N LYS A 496 -0.65 -12.50 0.18
CA LYS A 496 -1.08 -13.89 0.12
C LYS A 496 -0.36 -14.68 1.21
N ILE A 497 -1.07 -15.59 1.84
CA ILE A 497 -0.48 -16.41 2.92
C ILE A 497 0.15 -17.64 2.29
N TYR A 498 1.46 -17.79 2.43
CA TYR A 498 2.18 -18.98 1.97
C TYR A 498 2.29 -19.96 3.13
N ILE A 499 1.97 -21.22 2.88
CA ILE A 499 2.18 -22.33 3.80
C ILE A 499 3.16 -23.32 3.22
N VAL A 500 4.17 -23.65 4.01
CA VAL A 500 5.35 -24.39 3.58
C VAL A 500 5.52 -25.64 4.45
N GLY A 501 5.69 -26.79 3.79
CA GLY A 501 6.04 -28.06 4.45
C GLY A 501 4.96 -28.59 5.40
N GLY A 502 5.40 -29.17 6.51
CA GLY A 502 4.58 -29.90 7.48
C GLY A 502 4.56 -31.41 7.22
N HIS A 503 3.79 -32.12 8.05
CA HIS A 503 3.63 -33.58 7.99
C HIS A 503 2.16 -33.94 7.76
N ASP A 504 1.89 -34.83 6.79
CA ASP A 504 0.53 -35.24 6.42
C ASP A 504 0.02 -36.49 7.17
N GLY A 505 0.85 -37.00 8.08
CA GLY A 505 0.64 -38.26 8.82
C GLY A 505 1.34 -39.46 8.20
N ARG A 506 1.91 -39.32 7.00
CA ARG A 506 2.69 -40.36 6.30
C ARG A 506 4.11 -39.91 6.01
N LYS A 507 4.30 -38.67 5.60
CA LYS A 507 5.61 -38.10 5.22
C LYS A 507 5.69 -36.61 5.54
N SER A 508 6.91 -36.11 5.63
CA SER A 508 7.17 -34.67 5.54
C SER A 508 6.89 -34.18 4.11
N LEU A 509 6.38 -32.96 4.00
CA LEU A 509 6.01 -32.33 2.75
C LEU A 509 7.10 -31.35 2.30
N ARG A 510 7.27 -31.24 0.99
CA ARG A 510 8.03 -30.16 0.34
C ARG A 510 7.13 -29.16 -0.39
N GLU A 511 5.86 -29.52 -0.51
CA GLU A 511 4.84 -28.80 -1.25
C GLU A 511 4.52 -27.49 -0.55
N VAL A 512 4.35 -26.43 -1.34
CA VAL A 512 4.03 -25.08 -0.88
C VAL A 512 2.70 -24.67 -1.49
N GLU A 513 1.82 -24.10 -0.66
CA GLU A 513 0.54 -23.57 -1.11
C GLU A 513 0.43 -22.10 -0.71
N ARG A 514 -0.21 -21.32 -1.56
CA ARG A 514 -0.46 -19.90 -1.39
C ARG A 514 -1.96 -19.64 -1.35
N TYR A 515 -2.41 -19.03 -0.27
CA TYR A 515 -3.81 -18.68 -0.01
C TYR A 515 -4.11 -17.25 -0.42
N ASP A 516 -5.18 -17.09 -1.18
CA ASP A 516 -5.77 -15.81 -1.54
C ASP A 516 -6.94 -15.49 -0.60
N THR A 517 -6.72 -14.55 0.32
CA THR A 517 -7.70 -14.11 1.32
C THR A 517 -8.90 -13.42 0.69
N ALA A 518 -8.74 -12.75 -0.45
CA ALA A 518 -9.83 -12.05 -1.14
C ALA A 518 -10.77 -13.00 -1.89
N ASN A 519 -10.23 -14.11 -2.40
CA ASN A 519 -10.99 -15.09 -3.18
C ASN A 519 -11.33 -16.37 -2.40
N ASP A 520 -10.79 -16.54 -1.18
CA ASP A 520 -10.89 -17.77 -0.38
C ASP A 520 -10.45 -19.02 -1.17
N THR A 521 -9.26 -18.96 -1.77
CA THR A 521 -8.73 -20.06 -2.60
C THR A 521 -7.26 -20.35 -2.37
N TRP A 522 -6.89 -21.62 -2.51
CA TRP A 522 -5.51 -22.08 -2.46
C TRP A 522 -4.94 -22.35 -3.85
N THR A 523 -3.68 -21.99 -4.04
CA THR A 523 -2.91 -22.23 -5.26
C THR A 523 -1.59 -22.92 -4.90
N THR A 524 -1.19 -23.96 -5.63
CA THR A 524 0.12 -24.59 -5.43
C THR A 524 1.19 -23.79 -6.16
N VAL A 525 2.32 -23.51 -5.50
CA VAL A 525 3.50 -22.84 -6.08
C VAL A 525 4.69 -23.79 -6.10
N SER A 526 5.86 -23.34 -6.57
CA SER A 526 7.07 -24.17 -6.59
C SER A 526 7.38 -24.78 -5.22
N SER A 527 7.68 -26.08 -5.25
CA SER A 527 8.01 -26.85 -4.06
C SER A 527 9.45 -26.61 -3.62
N MET A 528 9.70 -26.71 -2.31
CA MET A 528 11.05 -26.73 -1.75
C MET A 528 11.85 -27.90 -2.33
N LYS A 529 13.18 -27.80 -2.30
CA LYS A 529 14.08 -28.91 -2.66
C LYS A 529 14.03 -30.00 -1.60
N THR A 530 13.98 -29.62 -0.32
CA THR A 530 14.00 -30.56 0.81
C THR A 530 12.62 -30.63 1.47
N PRO A 531 12.05 -31.82 1.74
CA PRO A 531 10.86 -31.97 2.59
C PRO A 531 11.15 -31.57 4.03
N ARG A 532 10.22 -30.87 4.68
CA ARG A 532 10.42 -30.38 6.05
C ARG A 532 9.12 -30.39 6.85
N ALA A 533 9.17 -30.95 8.05
CA ALA A 533 8.15 -30.76 9.09
C ALA A 533 8.77 -30.05 10.31
N LEU A 534 7.98 -29.24 11.00
CA LEU A 534 8.41 -28.36 12.10
C LEU A 534 9.53 -27.39 11.68
N ALA A 535 9.67 -27.12 10.38
CA ALA A 535 10.55 -26.06 9.91
C ALA A 535 9.98 -24.70 10.28
N THR A 536 10.84 -23.70 10.23
CA THR A 536 10.45 -22.33 10.46
C THR A 536 10.56 -21.55 9.17
N LEU A 537 9.60 -20.65 8.96
CA LEU A 537 9.48 -19.80 7.80
C LEU A 537 9.47 -18.35 8.27
N THR A 538 10.26 -17.50 7.62
CA THR A 538 10.30 -16.07 7.90
C THR A 538 10.34 -15.29 6.60
N LEU A 539 9.91 -14.04 6.63
CA LEU A 539 10.09 -13.12 5.51
C LEU A 539 11.33 -12.25 5.74
N SER A 540 12.15 -12.06 4.72
CA SER A 540 13.15 -10.98 4.73
C SER A 540 13.36 -10.50 3.29
N CYS A 541 13.50 -9.18 3.10
CA CYS A 541 13.74 -8.56 1.79
C CYS A 541 12.82 -9.09 0.67
N GLY A 542 11.49 -9.14 0.93
CA GLY A 542 10.49 -9.60 -0.05
C GLY A 542 10.55 -11.09 -0.42
N LYS A 543 11.31 -11.90 0.30
CA LYS A 543 11.55 -13.32 0.01
C LYS A 543 11.28 -14.20 1.22
N LEU A 544 10.80 -15.43 0.99
CA LEU A 544 10.61 -16.37 2.09
C LEU A 544 11.90 -17.13 2.36
N PHE A 545 12.29 -17.23 3.62
CA PHE A 545 13.40 -18.05 4.06
C PHE A 545 12.85 -19.18 4.93
N VAL A 546 13.11 -20.42 4.50
CA VAL A 546 12.78 -21.61 5.27
C VAL A 546 14.05 -22.26 5.78
N MET A 547 14.08 -22.60 7.07
CA MET A 547 15.24 -23.23 7.70
C MET A 547 14.83 -24.27 8.74
N GLY A 548 15.76 -25.19 8.99
CA GLY A 548 15.53 -26.29 9.92
C GLY A 548 14.48 -27.29 9.43
N GLY A 549 13.85 -27.97 10.38
CA GLY A 549 12.86 -29.00 10.13
C GLY A 549 13.41 -30.43 10.16
N TYR A 550 12.50 -31.36 9.94
CA TYR A 550 12.75 -32.79 9.85
C TYR A 550 12.24 -33.34 8.50
N ASP A 551 13.10 -34.07 7.78
CA ASP A 551 12.78 -34.69 6.48
C ASP A 551 12.01 -36.02 6.64
N SER A 552 12.21 -36.72 7.76
CA SER A 552 11.42 -37.91 8.09
C SER A 552 11.15 -38.02 9.59
N LEU A 553 9.86 -38.04 9.93
CA LEU A 553 9.38 -38.41 11.27
C LEU A 553 9.01 -39.91 11.33
N VAL A 554 9.72 -40.75 10.58
CA VAL A 554 9.51 -42.21 10.65
C VAL A 554 10.21 -42.74 11.90
N ILE A 555 9.44 -43.46 12.72
CA ILE A 555 9.82 -44.07 13.99
C ILE A 555 11.23 -44.67 13.91
N GLY A 556 12.20 -44.02 14.57
CA GLY A 556 13.55 -44.55 14.80
C GLY A 556 14.72 -43.83 14.12
N ARG A 557 14.50 -42.98 13.10
CA ARG A 557 15.56 -42.12 12.51
C ARG A 557 14.99 -40.76 12.11
N ILE A 558 15.23 -39.75 12.95
CA ILE A 558 14.89 -38.36 12.64
C ILE A 558 16.03 -37.75 11.82
N HIS A 559 15.82 -37.57 10.52
CA HIS A 559 16.75 -36.85 9.66
C HIS A 559 16.52 -35.33 9.79
N LYS A 560 17.42 -34.67 10.52
CA LYS A 560 17.42 -33.21 10.72
C LYS A 560 17.91 -32.49 9.47
N VAL A 561 17.26 -31.38 9.11
CA VAL A 561 17.63 -30.59 7.93
C VAL A 561 18.40 -29.34 8.36
N THR A 562 19.62 -29.16 7.83
CA THR A 562 20.48 -27.99 8.11
C THR A 562 20.51 -26.97 6.97
N SER A 563 19.96 -27.33 5.81
CA SER A 563 19.88 -26.44 4.67
C SER A 563 18.90 -25.31 4.91
N MET A 564 19.26 -24.12 4.48
CA MET A 564 18.34 -22.99 4.35
C MET A 564 17.97 -22.83 2.87
N GLU A 565 16.69 -22.57 2.60
CA GLU A 565 16.20 -22.30 1.25
C GLU A 565 15.49 -20.95 1.22
N MET A 566 15.68 -20.20 0.14
CA MET A 566 15.04 -18.91 -0.10
C MET A 566 14.10 -19.03 -1.31
N TYR A 567 12.85 -18.57 -1.16
CA TYR A 567 11.86 -18.51 -2.23
C TYR A 567 11.81 -17.11 -2.84
N ASN A 568 12.00 -17.04 -4.16
CA ASN A 568 11.77 -15.84 -4.93
C ASN A 568 10.35 -15.89 -5.55
N PRO A 569 9.41 -15.03 -5.11
CA PRO A 569 8.04 -15.04 -5.61
C PRO A 569 7.89 -14.57 -7.06
N GLU A 570 8.79 -13.72 -7.57
CA GLU A 570 8.74 -13.21 -8.95
C GLU A 570 9.06 -14.30 -9.96
N LYS A 571 10.02 -15.16 -9.60
CA LYS A 571 10.50 -16.26 -10.44
C LYS A 571 9.82 -17.59 -10.14
N ASP A 572 9.10 -17.68 -9.02
CA ASP A 572 8.55 -18.91 -8.47
C ASP A 572 9.62 -20.03 -8.36
N ILE A 573 10.76 -19.72 -7.73
CA ILE A 573 11.87 -20.68 -7.55
C ILE A 573 12.43 -20.67 -6.12
N TRP A 574 12.94 -21.82 -5.69
CA TRP A 574 13.69 -21.98 -4.44
C TRP A 574 15.19 -22.08 -4.71
N GLU A 575 15.97 -21.24 -4.03
CA GLU A 575 17.43 -21.18 -4.05
C GLU A 575 18.00 -21.67 -2.71
N THR A 576 19.21 -22.22 -2.73
CA THR A 576 19.86 -22.73 -1.50
C THR A 576 20.77 -21.65 -0.95
N MET A 577 20.61 -21.35 0.35
CA MET A 577 21.38 -20.31 1.06
C MET A 577 22.49 -20.94 1.91
N GLU A 578 23.29 -20.11 2.58
CA GLU A 578 24.31 -20.59 3.51
C GLU A 578 23.68 -21.46 4.60
N ASN A 579 24.25 -22.64 4.80
CA ASN A 579 23.76 -23.58 5.81
C ASN A 579 23.93 -22.98 7.21
N MET A 580 23.07 -23.41 8.13
CA MET A 580 23.24 -23.05 9.53
C MET A 580 24.58 -23.60 10.07
N ASN A 581 25.29 -22.81 10.88
CA ASN A 581 26.58 -23.18 11.48
C ASN A 581 26.43 -24.36 12.47
N ASN A 582 26.48 -25.59 11.95
CA ASN A 582 26.62 -26.89 12.63
C ASN A 582 25.78 -27.15 13.91
N TYR A 583 24.83 -28.08 13.82
CA TYR A 583 24.08 -28.62 14.97
C TYR A 583 24.72 -29.91 15.52
N TYR A 584 25.23 -29.87 16.76
CA TYR A 584 25.55 -31.07 17.56
C TYR A 584 24.51 -31.24 18.65
N SER A 585 23.51 -32.12 18.44
CA SER A 585 23.07 -33.12 19.42
C SER A 585 21.67 -33.71 19.17
N LYS A 586 21.51 -34.95 19.64
CA LYS A 586 20.29 -35.77 19.64
C LYS A 586 19.27 -35.24 20.66
N GLY A 587 18.53 -34.19 20.33
CA GLY A 587 17.35 -33.78 21.14
C GLY A 587 16.90 -32.33 21.04
N GLY A 588 17.74 -31.42 20.56
CA GLY A 588 17.45 -29.98 20.53
C GLY A 588 16.30 -29.53 19.61
N THR A 589 15.68 -28.43 20.02
CA THR A 589 14.67 -27.66 19.30
C THR A 589 15.23 -27.12 17.99
N LEU A 590 14.38 -26.85 17.01
CA LEU A 590 14.80 -26.22 15.76
C LEU A 590 14.96 -24.70 15.96
N PRO A 591 15.89 -24.05 15.25
CA PRO A 591 16.00 -22.60 15.30
C PRO A 591 14.69 -21.96 14.85
N ILE A 592 14.26 -20.93 15.57
CA ILE A 592 13.02 -20.20 15.29
C ILE A 592 13.43 -18.84 14.73
N PRO A 593 13.73 -18.73 13.42
CA PRO A 593 13.85 -17.47 12.75
C PRO A 593 12.65 -16.61 13.05
N THR A 594 12.94 -15.51 13.71
CA THR A 594 12.01 -14.42 13.87
C THR A 594 12.63 -13.25 13.12
N CYS A 595 11.97 -12.77 12.08
CA CYS A 595 12.23 -11.43 11.58
C CYS A 595 11.26 -10.48 12.31
N PHE A 596 11.67 -9.23 12.50
CA PHE A 596 10.64 -8.20 12.66
C PHE A 596 9.85 -8.16 11.35
N PRO A 597 8.51 -8.06 11.39
CA PRO A 597 7.71 -8.03 10.18
C PRO A 597 8.28 -6.94 9.28
N SER A 598 8.81 -7.33 8.11
CA SER A 598 9.16 -6.36 7.09
C SER A 598 7.88 -5.58 6.80
N PRO A 599 7.95 -4.26 6.65
CA PRO A 599 6.75 -3.53 6.31
C PRO A 599 6.15 -3.95 4.97
N VAL A 600 7.01 -4.47 4.08
CA VAL A 600 6.68 -5.08 2.80
C VAL A 600 5.75 -6.30 2.99
N ALA A 601 5.89 -7.06 4.09
CA ALA A 601 5.11 -8.27 4.40
C ALA A 601 3.61 -8.01 4.51
N ASN A 602 3.26 -6.89 5.14
CA ASN A 602 1.90 -6.57 5.54
C ASN A 602 1.20 -5.65 4.54
N LEU A 603 1.88 -5.22 3.48
CA LEU A 603 1.35 -4.21 2.57
C LEU A 603 1.17 -4.68 1.14
N GLU A 604 1.71 -5.83 0.73
CA GLU A 604 1.69 -6.18 -0.69
C GLU A 604 0.48 -7.03 -1.13
N GLY A 605 -0.72 -6.78 -0.59
CA GLY A 605 -1.98 -7.03 -1.32
C GLY A 605 -2.07 -6.30 -2.67
N ILE A 606 -1.01 -5.59 -3.05
CA ILE A 606 -1.00 -4.46 -3.96
C ILE A 606 -0.74 -4.83 -5.41
N TYR A 607 -0.03 -5.93 -5.69
CA TYR A 607 0.21 -6.34 -7.09
C TYR A 607 -1.05 -6.78 -7.85
N THR A 608 -2.19 -6.91 -7.16
CA THR A 608 -3.51 -7.06 -7.80
C THR A 608 -4.47 -5.90 -7.53
N SER A 609 -4.02 -4.84 -6.84
CA SER A 609 -4.84 -3.71 -6.39
C SER A 609 -4.56 -2.38 -7.09
N ASP A 610 -3.39 -2.17 -7.71
CA ASP A 610 -3.03 -0.84 -8.27
C ASP A 610 -3.99 -0.31 -9.34
N LEU A 611 -4.53 -1.20 -10.19
CA LEU A 611 -5.61 -0.82 -11.11
C LEU A 611 -6.99 -0.79 -10.43
N ARG A 612 -7.18 -1.47 -9.29
CA ARG A 612 -8.49 -1.50 -8.62
C ARG A 612 -8.90 -0.14 -8.06
N PHE A 613 -7.93 0.64 -7.60
CA PHE A 613 -8.17 1.94 -6.98
C PHE A 613 -8.29 3.08 -7.99
N LEU A 614 -7.69 2.93 -9.18
CA LEU A 614 -7.76 3.93 -10.25
C LEU A 614 -8.95 3.76 -11.19
N LEU A 615 -9.56 2.57 -11.24
CA LEU A 615 -10.64 2.26 -12.17
C LEU A 615 -12.03 2.44 -11.54
N LYS A 616 -12.99 2.91 -12.34
CA LYS A 616 -14.41 3.02 -12.00
C LYS A 616 -14.92 1.66 -11.52
N PRO A 617 -15.74 1.60 -10.44
CA PRO A 617 -16.27 0.34 -9.90
C PRO A 617 -16.98 -0.52 -10.97
N GLU A 618 -17.64 0.11 -11.93
CA GLU A 618 -18.33 -0.54 -13.05
C GLU A 618 -17.34 -1.20 -14.03
N LEU A 619 -16.23 -0.53 -14.31
CA LEU A 619 -15.16 -1.05 -15.17
C LEU A 619 -14.42 -2.20 -14.49
N LEU A 620 -14.18 -2.06 -13.18
CA LEU A 620 -13.60 -3.11 -12.36
C LEU A 620 -14.41 -4.41 -12.39
N SER A 621 -15.71 -4.29 -12.13
CA SER A 621 -16.64 -5.42 -12.16
C SER A 621 -16.64 -6.11 -13.53
N SER A 622 -16.49 -5.33 -14.60
CA SER A 622 -16.37 -5.82 -15.97
C SER A 622 -15.08 -6.58 -16.24
N ILE A 623 -13.94 -6.08 -15.75
CA ILE A 623 -12.62 -6.73 -15.93
C ILE A 623 -12.58 -8.09 -15.22
N VAL A 624 -13.12 -8.17 -14.00
CA VAL A 624 -13.19 -9.40 -13.21
C VAL A 624 -14.03 -10.46 -13.92
N GLU A 625 -15.22 -10.10 -14.41
CA GLU A 625 -16.10 -11.03 -15.11
C GLU A 625 -15.51 -11.51 -16.45
N ASN A 626 -14.82 -10.61 -17.16
CA ASN A 626 -14.16 -10.92 -18.43
C ASN A 626 -12.88 -11.75 -18.27
N LYS A 627 -12.49 -12.12 -17.04
CA LYS A 627 -11.34 -12.97 -16.70
C LYS A 627 -10.03 -12.50 -17.34
N LEU A 628 -9.74 -11.20 -17.26
CA LEU A 628 -8.38 -10.71 -17.52
C LEU A 628 -7.48 -11.06 -16.34
N VAL A 629 -6.94 -12.28 -16.36
CA VAL A 629 -6.15 -12.82 -15.26
C VAL A 629 -4.65 -12.56 -15.43
N ASN A 630 -4.19 -12.24 -16.66
CA ASN A 630 -2.77 -12.04 -16.97
C ASN A 630 -2.55 -10.71 -17.70
N LEU A 631 -2.70 -9.60 -16.99
CA LEU A 631 -2.31 -8.28 -17.50
C LEU A 631 -0.77 -8.23 -17.56
N SER A 632 -0.20 -7.95 -18.73
CA SER A 632 1.24 -7.71 -18.87
C SER A 632 1.63 -6.36 -18.25
N GLU A 633 2.90 -6.17 -17.94
CA GLU A 633 3.46 -4.90 -17.43
C GLU A 633 3.02 -3.68 -18.28
N VAL A 634 2.89 -3.88 -19.60
CA VAL A 634 2.36 -2.88 -20.56
C VAL A 634 0.96 -2.39 -20.18
N HIS A 635 0.09 -3.27 -19.66
CA HIS A 635 -1.26 -2.90 -19.25
C HIS A 635 -1.26 -2.04 -17.99
N TYR A 636 -0.32 -2.25 -17.06
CA TYR A 636 -0.27 -1.48 -15.82
C TYR A 636 0.27 -0.07 -16.07
N GLU A 637 1.46 0.02 -16.66
CA GLU A 637 2.14 1.30 -16.91
C GLU A 637 1.34 2.20 -17.87
N CYS A 638 0.88 1.67 -19.01
CA CYS A 638 0.18 2.50 -19.98
C CYS A 638 -1.20 2.96 -19.48
N VAL A 639 -1.92 2.14 -18.71
CA VAL A 639 -3.25 2.54 -18.19
C VAL A 639 -3.11 3.61 -17.10
N GLN A 640 -2.17 3.46 -16.17
CA GLN A 640 -1.93 4.45 -15.11
C GLN A 640 -1.58 5.82 -15.69
N GLN A 641 -0.62 5.87 -16.62
CA GLN A 641 -0.17 7.13 -17.24
C GLN A 641 -1.27 7.76 -18.11
N ALA A 642 -2.14 6.93 -18.72
CA ALA A 642 -3.32 7.42 -19.42
C ALA A 642 -4.25 8.19 -18.49
N ILE A 643 -4.55 7.60 -17.33
CA ILE A 643 -5.49 8.12 -16.34
C ILE A 643 -4.99 9.45 -15.76
N LEU A 644 -3.67 9.62 -15.64
CA LEU A 644 -3.03 10.87 -15.23
C LEU A 644 -3.08 11.98 -16.30
N GLY A 645 -3.76 11.76 -17.43
CA GLY A 645 -3.97 12.76 -18.47
C GLY A 645 -2.77 12.99 -19.41
N MET A 646 -1.74 12.14 -19.35
CA MET A 646 -0.55 12.26 -20.20
C MET A 646 -0.81 11.74 -21.63
N ASP A 647 -0.15 12.33 -22.62
CA ASP A 647 -0.12 11.77 -23.98
C ASP A 647 0.66 10.44 -23.98
N ILE A 648 0.17 9.42 -24.70
CA ILE A 648 0.74 8.05 -24.65
C ILE A 648 1.27 7.63 -26.01
N VAL A 649 2.43 6.97 -26.01
CA VAL A 649 2.89 6.13 -27.12
C VAL A 649 3.14 4.71 -26.61
N CYS A 650 2.24 3.79 -26.93
CA CYS A 650 2.29 2.40 -26.52
C CYS A 650 2.81 1.52 -27.68
N HIS A 651 3.97 0.90 -27.46
CA HIS A 651 4.49 -0.16 -28.33
C HIS A 651 4.19 -1.53 -27.73
N ALA A 652 3.46 -2.37 -28.45
CA ALA A 652 3.26 -3.76 -28.07
C ALA A 652 3.17 -4.62 -29.33
N ALA A 653 3.65 -5.87 -29.30
CA ALA A 653 3.60 -6.77 -30.45
C ALA A 653 2.18 -7.34 -30.69
N ALA A 654 1.46 -7.70 -29.62
CA ALA A 654 0.13 -8.28 -29.69
C ALA A 654 -0.96 -7.22 -29.92
N ALA A 655 -1.76 -7.39 -30.98
CA ALA A 655 -2.85 -6.48 -31.33
C ALA A 655 -3.95 -6.43 -30.27
N LEU A 656 -4.22 -7.55 -29.60
CA LEU A 656 -5.25 -7.61 -28.56
C LEU A 656 -4.87 -6.79 -27.33
N ASP A 657 -3.59 -6.78 -26.95
CA ASP A 657 -3.09 -6.01 -25.81
C ASP A 657 -3.22 -4.51 -26.08
N ARG A 658 -2.81 -4.05 -27.28
CA ARG A 658 -2.97 -2.64 -27.70
C ARG A 658 -4.44 -2.17 -27.63
N ILE A 659 -5.36 -2.99 -28.12
CA ILE A 659 -6.79 -2.69 -28.10
C ILE A 659 -7.31 -2.67 -26.66
N THR A 660 -6.94 -3.66 -25.85
CA THR A 660 -7.41 -3.79 -24.47
C THR A 660 -6.95 -2.62 -23.62
N VAL A 661 -5.67 -2.24 -23.69
CA VAL A 661 -5.13 -1.06 -23.01
C VAL A 661 -5.85 0.20 -23.46
N SER A 662 -6.00 0.40 -24.78
CA SER A 662 -6.72 1.55 -25.33
C SER A 662 -8.16 1.65 -24.81
N VAL A 663 -8.88 0.53 -24.73
CA VAL A 663 -10.28 0.48 -24.28
C VAL A 663 -10.38 0.76 -22.77
N ILE A 664 -9.54 0.14 -21.95
CA ILE A 664 -9.56 0.34 -20.48
C ILE A 664 -9.19 1.79 -20.13
N SER A 665 -8.09 2.31 -20.69
CA SER A 665 -7.62 3.67 -20.45
C SER A 665 -8.66 4.73 -20.76
N THR A 666 -9.40 4.56 -21.86
CA THR A 666 -10.39 5.53 -22.33
C THR A 666 -11.75 5.36 -21.68
N LEU A 667 -12.21 4.14 -21.40
CA LEU A 667 -13.44 3.91 -20.62
C LEU A 667 -13.33 4.51 -19.23
N GLN A 668 -12.13 4.44 -18.63
CA GLN A 668 -11.88 5.04 -17.33
C GLN A 668 -12.08 6.56 -17.37
N GLN A 669 -11.50 7.22 -18.36
CA GLN A 669 -11.53 8.69 -18.49
C GLN A 669 -12.81 9.24 -19.13
N LEU A 670 -13.67 8.37 -19.67
CA LEU A 670 -14.88 8.79 -20.37
C LEU A 670 -15.90 9.42 -19.40
N GLU A 671 -16.22 10.68 -19.62
CA GLU A 671 -17.36 11.36 -18.99
C GLU A 671 -18.54 11.41 -19.97
N LEU A 672 -19.71 10.95 -19.53
CA LEU A 672 -20.90 10.91 -20.38
C LEU A 672 -21.55 12.29 -20.49
N VAL A 673 -21.45 12.89 -21.67
CA VAL A 673 -22.19 14.12 -22.03
C VAL A 673 -23.15 13.78 -23.17
N GLU A 674 -24.46 13.93 -22.94
CA GLU A 674 -25.44 13.64 -23.98
C GLU A 674 -25.33 14.63 -25.14
N GLY A 675 -25.26 14.09 -26.36
CA GLY A 675 -25.19 14.89 -27.59
C GLY A 675 -23.78 15.15 -28.10
N ASP A 676 -22.75 14.79 -27.33
CA ASP A 676 -21.35 15.04 -27.67
C ASP A 676 -20.55 13.75 -27.94
N VAL A 677 -19.63 13.84 -28.89
CA VAL A 677 -18.62 12.80 -29.14
C VAL A 677 -17.38 13.13 -28.30
N SER A 678 -17.18 12.42 -27.19
CA SER A 678 -16.08 12.70 -26.27
C SER A 678 -14.77 11.99 -26.66
N LEU A 679 -14.86 10.88 -27.40
CA LEU A 679 -13.71 10.04 -27.79
C LEU A 679 -13.76 9.72 -29.28
N LEU A 680 -12.64 10.01 -29.98
CA LEU A 680 -12.44 9.64 -31.38
C LEU A 680 -11.26 8.67 -31.52
N ILE A 681 -11.50 7.56 -32.21
CA ILE A 681 -10.49 6.52 -32.48
C ILE A 681 -10.32 6.37 -33.98
N LEU A 682 -9.10 6.60 -34.45
CA LEU A 682 -8.70 6.37 -35.83
C LEU A 682 -7.99 5.02 -35.95
N CYS A 683 -8.37 4.26 -36.98
CA CYS A 683 -7.76 2.98 -37.31
C CYS A 683 -7.73 2.79 -38.83
N ASP A 684 -6.76 2.01 -39.32
CA ASP A 684 -6.49 1.86 -40.75
C ASP A 684 -7.58 1.04 -41.49
N THR A 685 -8.13 -0.01 -40.87
CA THR A 685 -9.04 -0.95 -41.55
C THR A 685 -10.43 -1.03 -40.91
N VAL A 686 -11.42 -1.35 -41.73
CA VAL A 686 -12.81 -1.59 -41.30
C VAL A 686 -12.89 -2.75 -40.28
N GLU A 687 -12.14 -3.83 -40.52
CA GLU A 687 -12.09 -4.98 -39.61
C GLU A 687 -11.59 -4.61 -38.21
N LEU A 688 -10.53 -3.79 -38.14
CA LEU A 688 -9.99 -3.30 -36.87
C LEU A 688 -11.00 -2.40 -36.15
N ALA A 689 -11.71 -1.54 -36.88
CA ALA A 689 -12.75 -0.69 -36.31
C ALA A 689 -13.84 -1.51 -35.60
N TYR A 690 -14.29 -2.61 -36.23
CA TYR A 690 -15.27 -3.52 -35.63
C TYR A 690 -14.69 -4.34 -34.47
N LYS A 691 -13.40 -4.73 -34.51
CA LYS A 691 -12.73 -5.40 -33.38
C LYS A 691 -12.67 -4.50 -32.15
N ILE A 692 -12.24 -3.25 -32.31
CA ILE A 692 -12.21 -2.26 -31.22
C ILE A 692 -13.63 -2.04 -30.67
N ARG A 693 -14.63 -1.88 -31.55
CA ARG A 693 -16.04 -1.74 -31.14
C ARG A 693 -16.49 -2.92 -30.27
N ASN A 694 -16.17 -4.14 -30.67
CA ASN A 694 -16.58 -5.34 -29.94
C ASN A 694 -15.91 -5.42 -28.56
N GLU A 695 -14.64 -5.00 -28.42
CA GLU A 695 -13.98 -4.90 -27.11
C GLU A 695 -14.64 -3.83 -26.22
N TYR A 696 -15.00 -2.66 -26.75
CA TYR A 696 -15.82 -1.71 -25.97
C TYR A 696 -17.13 -2.33 -25.50
N HIS A 697 -17.83 -3.09 -26.35
CA HIS A 697 -19.08 -3.75 -25.95
C HIS A 697 -18.81 -4.80 -24.86
N ARG A 698 -17.75 -5.59 -25.00
CA ARG A 698 -17.33 -6.59 -24.01
C ARG A 698 -17.14 -5.99 -22.62
N PHE A 699 -16.54 -4.79 -22.52
CA PHE A 699 -16.31 -4.14 -21.24
C PHE A 699 -17.46 -3.23 -20.75
N SER A 700 -18.24 -2.62 -21.64
CA SER A 700 -19.26 -1.63 -21.24
C SER A 700 -20.69 -2.18 -21.18
N GLN A 701 -21.03 -3.25 -21.91
CA GLN A 701 -22.42 -3.63 -22.15
C GLN A 701 -23.22 -3.94 -20.87
N LYS A 702 -22.59 -4.57 -19.88
CA LYS A 702 -23.26 -5.00 -18.65
C LYS A 702 -23.25 -3.92 -17.56
N TYR A 703 -22.12 -3.27 -17.36
CA TYR A 703 -21.91 -2.36 -16.22
C TYR A 703 -21.98 -0.87 -16.59
N MET A 704 -21.88 -0.52 -17.88
CA MET A 704 -21.96 0.86 -18.39
C MET A 704 -22.89 0.98 -19.62
N PRO A 705 -24.18 0.59 -19.51
CA PRO A 705 -25.09 0.43 -20.65
C PRO A 705 -25.44 1.75 -21.37
N LYS A 706 -25.14 2.91 -20.75
CA LYS A 706 -25.37 4.23 -21.33
C LYS A 706 -24.33 4.61 -22.39
N ILE A 707 -23.18 3.94 -22.43
CA ILE A 707 -22.12 4.22 -23.41
C ILE A 707 -22.61 3.81 -24.81
N LYS A 708 -22.43 4.71 -25.78
CA LYS A 708 -22.87 4.52 -27.16
C LYS A 708 -21.64 4.55 -28.06
N VAL A 709 -21.37 3.44 -28.74
CA VAL A 709 -20.20 3.28 -29.63
C VAL A 709 -20.66 3.07 -31.06
N LYS A 710 -20.14 3.85 -32.01
CA LYS A 710 -20.44 3.70 -33.44
C LYS A 710 -19.18 3.66 -34.29
N VAL A 711 -19.25 2.88 -35.37
CA VAL A 711 -18.19 2.70 -36.36
C VAL A 711 -18.57 3.45 -37.63
N PHE A 712 -17.68 4.30 -38.14
CA PHE A 712 -17.85 5.05 -39.39
C PHE A 712 -16.68 4.77 -40.33
N CYS A 713 -16.91 3.92 -41.32
CA CYS A 713 -15.92 3.56 -42.33
C CYS A 713 -16.47 3.84 -43.75
N GLU A 714 -15.60 3.77 -44.74
CA GLU A 714 -15.92 4.10 -46.14
C GLU A 714 -17.05 3.23 -46.74
N ASP A 715 -17.18 1.97 -46.29
CA ASP A 715 -18.22 1.03 -46.74
C ASP A 715 -19.65 1.41 -46.36
N SER A 716 -19.82 2.38 -45.45
CA SER A 716 -21.14 2.89 -45.05
C SER A 716 -21.55 4.08 -45.93
N HIS A 717 -22.85 4.35 -46.11
CA HIS A 717 -23.26 5.59 -46.78
C HIS A 717 -23.09 6.80 -45.84
N ILE A 718 -22.48 7.88 -46.32
CA ILE A 718 -22.19 9.08 -45.50
C ILE A 718 -23.45 9.66 -44.84
N ASN A 719 -24.58 9.67 -45.54
CA ASN A 719 -25.86 10.17 -45.01
C ASN A 719 -26.33 9.40 -43.76
N TYR A 720 -26.07 8.09 -43.70
CA TYR A 720 -26.39 7.27 -42.53
C TYR A 720 -25.53 7.68 -41.32
N ASN A 721 -24.25 7.96 -41.55
CA ASN A 721 -23.33 8.39 -40.48
C ASN A 721 -23.72 9.78 -39.96
N MET A 722 -24.09 10.69 -40.86
CA MET A 722 -24.56 12.02 -40.50
C MET A 722 -25.87 11.97 -39.69
N ASP A 723 -26.81 11.12 -40.09
CA ASP A 723 -28.05 10.89 -39.37
C ASP A 723 -27.82 10.25 -37.99
N ALA A 724 -26.86 9.32 -37.88
CA ALA A 724 -26.50 8.69 -36.62
C ALA A 724 -25.98 9.73 -35.62
N ILE A 725 -25.10 10.64 -36.05
CA ILE A 725 -24.57 11.72 -35.19
C ILE A 725 -25.70 12.70 -34.80
N LYS A 726 -26.57 13.09 -35.73
CA LYS A 726 -27.63 14.08 -35.47
C LYS A 726 -28.80 13.55 -34.62
N LYS A 727 -29.21 12.30 -34.82
CA LYS A 727 -30.41 11.72 -34.18
C LYS A 727 -30.08 10.88 -32.95
N ASN A 728 -28.91 10.25 -32.90
CA ASN A 728 -28.52 9.37 -31.80
C ASN A 728 -26.99 9.43 -31.59
N CYS A 729 -26.53 10.61 -31.17
CA CYS A 729 -25.11 10.92 -31.06
C CYS A 729 -24.37 9.88 -30.21
N PRO A 730 -23.32 9.23 -30.74
CA PRO A 730 -22.50 8.29 -29.98
C PRO A 730 -21.49 9.03 -29.09
N HIS A 731 -21.16 8.46 -27.93
CA HIS A 731 -20.12 8.98 -27.04
C HIS A 731 -18.71 8.64 -27.57
N ILE A 732 -18.59 7.50 -28.25
CA ILE A 732 -17.34 6.99 -28.84
C ILE A 732 -17.54 6.76 -30.34
N VAL A 733 -16.69 7.39 -31.14
CA VAL A 733 -16.63 7.20 -32.60
C VAL A 733 -15.33 6.50 -32.97
N ILE A 734 -15.46 5.41 -33.73
CA ILE A 734 -14.33 4.65 -34.29
C ILE A 734 -14.44 4.72 -35.81
N GLY A 735 -13.36 5.07 -36.53
CA GLY A 735 -13.47 5.17 -37.98
C GLY A 735 -12.17 5.21 -38.76
N THR A 736 -12.30 5.01 -40.07
CA THR A 736 -11.18 5.17 -40.99
C THR A 736 -10.94 6.65 -41.29
N PRO A 737 -9.69 7.10 -41.49
CA PRO A 737 -9.37 8.52 -41.66
C PRO A 737 -10.12 9.21 -42.81
N GLY A 738 -10.35 8.53 -43.94
CA GLY A 738 -11.11 9.08 -45.06
C GLY A 738 -12.53 9.46 -44.68
N ARG A 739 -13.29 8.53 -44.09
CA ARG A 739 -14.68 8.81 -43.68
C ARG A 739 -14.78 9.81 -42.53
N ILE A 740 -13.89 9.76 -41.55
CA ILE A 740 -13.89 10.74 -40.46
C ILE A 740 -13.61 12.14 -41.02
N PHE A 741 -12.68 12.27 -41.96
CA PHE A 741 -12.38 13.55 -42.60
C PHE A 741 -13.58 14.12 -43.36
N GLU A 742 -14.34 13.30 -44.09
CA GLU A 742 -15.60 13.74 -44.73
C GLU A 742 -16.65 14.24 -43.73
N LEU A 743 -16.77 13.60 -42.56
CA LEU A 743 -17.71 13.99 -41.50
C LEU A 743 -17.30 15.31 -40.82
N VAL A 744 -16.00 15.57 -40.73
CA VAL A 744 -15.44 16.83 -40.22
C VAL A 744 -15.61 17.95 -41.25
N GLN A 745 -15.35 17.69 -42.54
CA GLN A 745 -15.58 18.66 -43.61
C GLN A 745 -17.04 19.08 -43.76
N SER A 746 -17.96 18.15 -43.51
CA SER A 746 -19.41 18.41 -43.56
C SER A 746 -19.96 19.05 -42.27
N ASP A 747 -19.09 19.50 -41.37
CA ASP A 747 -19.42 20.13 -40.07
C ASP A 747 -20.39 19.31 -39.20
N THR A 748 -20.45 18.00 -39.44
CA THR A 748 -21.35 17.09 -38.71
C THR A 748 -20.64 16.49 -37.49
N LEU A 749 -19.35 16.18 -37.60
CA LEU A 749 -18.52 15.79 -36.47
C LEU A 749 -17.67 16.97 -36.00
N LYS A 750 -18.00 17.50 -34.82
CA LYS A 750 -17.31 18.65 -34.22
C LYS A 750 -16.13 18.21 -33.37
N LEU A 751 -14.91 18.52 -33.82
CA LEU A 751 -13.68 18.08 -33.15
C LEU A 751 -13.29 18.93 -31.92
N ASN A 752 -13.88 20.11 -31.75
CA ASN A 752 -13.61 20.99 -30.60
C ASN A 752 -14.12 20.40 -29.27
N VAL A 753 -15.14 19.54 -29.32
CA VAL A 753 -15.78 18.95 -28.14
C VAL A 753 -15.11 17.64 -27.70
N ILE A 754 -14.35 16.99 -28.57
CA ILE A 754 -13.63 15.75 -28.25
C ILE A 754 -12.65 16.00 -27.11
N LYS A 755 -12.54 15.06 -26.16
CA LYS A 755 -11.59 15.10 -25.04
C LYS A 755 -10.34 14.28 -25.32
N HIS A 756 -10.50 13.12 -25.96
CA HIS A 756 -9.43 12.17 -26.23
C HIS A 756 -9.40 11.75 -27.71
N LEU A 757 -8.19 11.73 -28.29
CA LEU A 757 -7.93 11.22 -29.63
C LEU A 757 -7.01 10.00 -29.56
N VAL A 758 -7.46 8.88 -30.10
CA VAL A 758 -6.69 7.64 -30.14
C VAL A 758 -6.30 7.30 -31.57
N LEU A 759 -5.02 7.04 -31.81
CA LEU A 759 -4.49 6.55 -33.07
C LEU A 759 -4.03 5.09 -32.88
N ASN A 760 -4.81 4.14 -33.43
CA ASN A 760 -4.56 2.72 -33.27
C ASN A 760 -3.92 2.13 -34.55
N GLU A 761 -2.88 1.31 -34.39
CA GLU A 761 -1.98 0.86 -35.48
C GLU A 761 -1.39 2.05 -36.25
N PHE A 762 -0.75 2.97 -35.52
CA PHE A 762 -0.23 4.21 -36.10
C PHE A 762 0.78 3.99 -37.24
N ASP A 763 1.61 2.97 -37.15
CA ASP A 763 2.51 2.54 -38.23
C ASP A 763 1.78 2.24 -39.55
N ARG A 764 0.53 1.77 -39.49
CA ARG A 764 -0.31 1.57 -40.67
C ARG A 764 -1.01 2.86 -41.11
N LEU A 765 -1.46 3.68 -40.17
CA LEU A 765 -2.08 4.98 -40.46
C LEU A 765 -1.14 5.94 -41.21
N ILE A 766 0.17 5.81 -41.03
CA ILE A 766 1.19 6.57 -41.77
C ILE A 766 1.66 5.88 -43.07
N GLY A 767 1.20 4.66 -43.35
CA GLY A 767 1.73 3.80 -44.42
C GLY A 767 1.30 4.19 -45.84
N SER A 768 0.19 4.92 -46.01
CA SER A 768 -0.28 5.41 -47.32
C SER A 768 -0.44 6.93 -47.33
N HIS A 769 -0.07 7.57 -48.45
CA HIS A 769 -0.05 9.02 -48.59
C HIS A 769 -1.41 9.68 -48.32
N ASP A 770 -2.50 9.08 -48.82
CA ASP A 770 -3.86 9.61 -48.67
C ASP A 770 -4.38 9.48 -47.23
N THR A 771 -4.14 8.34 -46.59
CA THR A 771 -4.52 8.09 -45.18
C THR A 771 -3.77 9.02 -44.24
N PHE A 772 -2.46 9.16 -44.44
CA PHE A 772 -1.63 10.07 -43.65
C PHE A 772 -2.05 11.54 -43.83
N TYR A 773 -2.40 11.95 -45.05
CA TYR A 773 -2.93 13.29 -45.32
C TYR A 773 -4.23 13.56 -44.54
N ASN A 774 -5.16 12.61 -44.55
CA ASN A 774 -6.43 12.71 -43.84
C ASN A 774 -6.22 12.78 -42.31
N VAL A 775 -5.37 11.91 -41.75
CA VAL A 775 -5.01 11.96 -40.31
C VAL A 775 -4.41 13.32 -39.95
N LYS A 776 -3.47 13.84 -40.74
CA LYS A 776 -2.83 15.14 -40.48
C LYS A 776 -3.83 16.29 -40.49
N LYS A 777 -4.84 16.25 -41.37
CA LYS A 777 -5.90 17.24 -41.39
C LYS A 777 -6.81 17.12 -40.16
N ILE A 778 -7.24 15.92 -39.81
CA ILE A 778 -8.10 15.68 -38.62
C ILE A 778 -7.41 16.19 -37.35
N VAL A 779 -6.14 15.86 -37.15
CA VAL A 779 -5.39 16.35 -35.99
C VAL A 779 -5.27 17.87 -36.01
N LYS A 780 -5.01 18.49 -37.17
CA LYS A 780 -4.98 19.96 -37.30
C LYS A 780 -6.31 20.64 -36.95
N PHE A 781 -7.44 19.97 -37.20
CA PHE A 781 -8.77 20.47 -36.82
C PHE A 781 -9.14 20.15 -35.37
N THR A 782 -8.36 19.32 -34.68
CA THR A 782 -8.54 19.01 -33.26
C THR A 782 -7.77 20.05 -32.42
N PRO A 783 -8.36 20.65 -31.36
CA PRO A 783 -7.65 21.62 -30.53
C PRO A 783 -6.39 21.03 -29.89
N ASN A 784 -5.34 21.85 -29.77
CA ASN A 784 -4.06 21.43 -29.19
C ASN A 784 -4.13 21.07 -27.69
N GLU A 785 -5.26 21.32 -27.03
CA GLU A 785 -5.51 21.03 -25.62
C GLU A 785 -6.17 19.65 -25.36
N LYS A 786 -6.19 18.73 -26.35
CA LYS A 786 -6.81 17.39 -26.25
C LYS A 786 -5.79 16.24 -26.17
N GLN A 787 -6.03 15.24 -25.32
CA GLN A 787 -5.05 14.18 -25.00
C GLN A 787 -4.96 13.23 -26.19
N VAL A 788 -3.74 12.88 -26.58
CA VAL A 788 -3.49 12.01 -27.73
C VAL A 788 -2.83 10.70 -27.27
N MET A 789 -3.41 9.58 -27.65
CA MET A 789 -2.88 8.24 -27.36
C MET A 789 -2.57 7.51 -28.66
N ILE A 790 -1.33 7.08 -28.84
CA ILE A 790 -0.81 6.41 -30.02
C ILE A 790 -0.46 4.97 -29.66
N PHE A 791 -1.02 4.01 -30.41
CA PHE A 791 -0.74 2.59 -30.26
C PHE A 791 -0.15 2.06 -31.57
N SER A 792 1.02 1.43 -31.51
CA SER A 792 1.72 0.97 -32.72
C SER A 792 2.39 -0.39 -32.55
N ALA A 793 2.31 -1.24 -33.57
CA ALA A 793 3.01 -2.52 -33.61
C ALA A 793 4.51 -2.36 -33.91
N THR A 794 4.88 -1.31 -34.66
CA THR A 794 6.28 -1.01 -35.02
C THR A 794 6.61 0.47 -34.83
N ILE A 795 7.86 0.78 -34.50
CA ILE A 795 8.37 2.15 -34.34
C ILE A 795 9.63 2.31 -35.20
N PRO A 796 9.50 2.68 -36.49
CA PRO A 796 10.65 3.00 -37.34
C PRO A 796 11.36 4.28 -36.91
N ASN A 797 12.62 4.50 -37.31
CA ASN A 797 13.42 5.66 -36.86
C ASN A 797 12.77 7.03 -37.18
N GLU A 798 12.03 7.12 -38.29
CA GLU A 798 11.31 8.33 -38.73
C GLU A 798 9.99 8.56 -37.96
N PHE A 799 9.49 7.53 -37.26
CA PHE A 799 8.25 7.56 -36.46
C PHE A 799 8.26 8.69 -35.44
N ASN A 800 9.42 8.96 -34.85
CA ASN A 800 9.59 9.98 -33.81
C ASN A 800 9.38 11.40 -34.32
N VAL A 801 9.86 11.70 -35.54
CA VAL A 801 9.72 13.02 -36.16
C VAL A 801 8.26 13.28 -36.51
N VAL A 802 7.54 12.23 -36.92
CA VAL A 802 6.12 12.30 -37.31
C VAL A 802 5.20 12.32 -36.09
N CYS A 803 5.45 11.49 -35.07
CA CYS A 803 4.66 11.47 -33.83
C CYS A 803 4.74 12.77 -33.05
N ASN A 804 5.92 13.40 -32.97
CA ASN A 804 6.10 14.69 -32.32
C ASN A 804 5.28 15.82 -32.98
N GLN A 805 4.77 15.63 -34.20
CA GLN A 805 3.86 16.60 -34.83
C GLN A 805 2.42 16.52 -34.28
N PHE A 806 2.10 15.47 -33.54
CA PHE A 806 0.75 15.17 -33.05
C PHE A 806 0.62 15.27 -31.51
N LEU A 807 1.73 15.44 -30.79
CA LEU A 807 1.80 15.39 -29.32
C LEU A 807 2.12 16.78 -28.75
N ARG A 808 1.67 17.08 -27.52
CA ARG A 808 1.72 18.44 -26.97
C ARG A 808 3.06 18.83 -26.33
N VAL A 809 3.72 17.90 -25.66
CA VAL A 809 4.99 18.07 -24.91
C VAL A 809 5.83 16.80 -25.11
N GLY A 810 7.16 16.91 -25.02
CA GLY A 810 8.11 15.81 -25.25
C GLY A 810 7.63 14.47 -24.66
N PRO A 811 7.36 13.44 -25.48
CA PRO A 811 6.66 12.25 -25.01
C PRO A 811 7.56 11.38 -24.12
N ARG A 812 7.01 10.87 -23.01
CA ARG A 812 7.53 9.63 -22.40
C ARG A 812 7.21 8.48 -23.35
N ARG A 813 8.24 7.85 -23.88
CA ARG A 813 8.12 6.72 -24.82
C ARG A 813 8.15 5.42 -24.03
N PHE A 814 7.17 4.55 -24.27
CA PHE A 814 7.23 3.16 -23.83
C PHE A 814 7.66 2.33 -25.04
N GLN A 815 8.94 1.93 -25.07
CA GLN A 815 9.53 1.16 -26.17
C GLN A 815 10.00 -0.19 -25.62
N PHE A 816 9.21 -1.24 -25.82
CA PHE A 816 9.57 -2.58 -25.34
C PHE A 816 9.45 -3.63 -26.45
N LEU A 817 10.62 -4.02 -26.96
CA LEU A 817 10.82 -5.20 -27.79
C LEU A 817 10.61 -6.42 -26.89
N SER A 818 9.76 -7.35 -27.30
CA SER A 818 9.62 -8.65 -26.63
C SER A 818 10.99 -9.35 -26.54
N ALA A 819 11.33 -9.87 -25.35
CA ALA A 819 12.23 -11.01 -25.25
C ALA A 819 11.60 -12.24 -25.92
#